data_AF-A0A858BZA1-F1
#
_entry.id   AF-A0A858BZA1-F1
#
_cell.length_a   1.000
_cell.length_b   1.000
_cell.length_c   1.000
_cell.angle_alpha   90.00
_cell.angle_beta   90.00
_cell.angle_gamma   90.00
#
_symmetry.space_group_name_H-M   'P 1'
#
loop_
_entity.id
_entity.type
_entity.pdbx_description
1 polymer ?
#
loop_
_entity_poly.entity_id
_entity_poly.type
_entity_poly.pdbx_seq_one_letter_code
_entity_poly.pdbx_strand_id
1 'polypeptide(L)'
;MGKKIVIVGAGYSGILTAKKLAKNFKNDDDVSVTIIDKNPFHTMLTELHEVAANRVDEESIKISLKRVFAGRKVDVKLDTVTTVDFQQKMVKGTAGNYAYDYLVLCAGSKPTFFGTPGAEEYTYKLWSYNDAVLLKDHIHNMFRKAAIETNLEERRKLLTFFVVGAGFTGVEMAGELAEYAPILCKNFEIDRSEVTICNVDVLSRSIPNMPEKLSAKVEKRMEKMGVRIMMNTSVVRVGEDFVETKHNDHITSEGTYTVVWAAGIESADVTAEAAKSLQSGGRGRIALDAHLRSLDNEEVYVVGDNMLYTPEGEEKPVPQIVENCEHSAATAAHNITCAITGKGEMKAYKPSFHGFMVCIGGRYGVARVGMPNKMFNLPSWLAMFSKHFINIIYFIQVLGWNKVFSYMKHEFFTIRNCRSFVGGHFSNRTPSFLLVPLRVWLGAVWFYEGVMKVIEGWMTSPKLTGFFGGAQTWYNTIIDANATGTAAKAATAAADAVSAATGTGAAEGAAQTGNAATAAGTVIFNLDFLGLFSTIFVSGKELAHSTLQDLAFKVDVPLINWMIKELIIPNAGLQIGMQAFIVIAEILIGLALIGGLFSSPAAGFSLILQFMFVTTTGLYLGTFWMIFAGIAVLIGAGRTFGLDYYAMPALKSGWNGVSVVKKSYLYHD
;
A
#
# COMPACT_ATOMS: atom_id res chain seq x y z
N MET A 1 -45.83 -25.30 3.48
CA MET A 1 -44.57 -25.68 2.79
C MET A 1 -43.63 -24.50 2.88
N GLY A 2 -42.38 -24.73 3.28
CA GLY A 2 -41.40 -23.66 3.36
C GLY A 2 -41.11 -23.04 1.99
N LYS A 3 -40.81 -21.74 1.97
CA LYS A 3 -40.47 -20.95 0.78
C LYS A 3 -38.99 -21.11 0.41
N LYS A 4 -38.70 -21.30 -0.87
CA LYS A 4 -37.35 -21.48 -1.42
C LYS A 4 -36.94 -20.24 -2.20
N ILE A 5 -35.88 -19.58 -1.75
CA ILE A 5 -35.26 -18.48 -2.47
C ILE A 5 -33.96 -19.00 -3.11
N VAL A 6 -33.87 -18.92 -4.44
CA VAL A 6 -32.66 -19.30 -5.19
C VAL A 6 -32.03 -18.04 -5.79
N ILE A 7 -30.74 -17.86 -5.56
CA ILE A 7 -29.95 -16.72 -6.04
C ILE A 7 -28.87 -17.25 -6.99
N VAL A 8 -28.87 -16.78 -8.22
CA VAL A 8 -27.92 -17.21 -9.27
C VAL A 8 -26.82 -16.15 -9.40
N GLY A 9 -25.61 -16.50 -8.97
CA GLY A 9 -24.43 -15.65 -8.93
C GLY A 9 -24.11 -15.13 -7.53
N ALA A 10 -22.86 -15.24 -7.12
CA ALA A 10 -22.31 -14.70 -5.89
C ALA A 10 -21.39 -13.49 -6.15
N GLY A 11 -21.79 -12.64 -7.10
CA GLY A 11 -21.20 -11.32 -7.34
C GLY A 11 -21.54 -10.30 -6.25
N TYR A 12 -21.33 -9.02 -6.57
CA TYR A 12 -21.57 -7.91 -5.64
C TYR A 12 -23.02 -7.89 -5.12
N SER A 13 -24.01 -7.99 -6.02
CA SER A 13 -25.42 -7.99 -5.66
C SER A 13 -25.85 -9.30 -4.99
N GLY A 14 -25.44 -10.46 -5.53
CA GLY A 14 -25.82 -11.77 -5.01
C GLY A 14 -25.46 -12.00 -3.53
N ILE A 15 -24.21 -11.69 -3.14
CA ILE A 15 -23.80 -11.78 -1.74
C ILE A 15 -24.64 -10.87 -0.85
N LEU A 16 -24.83 -9.61 -1.26
CA LEU A 16 -25.54 -8.63 -0.45
C LEU A 16 -27.02 -8.99 -0.31
N THR A 17 -27.65 -9.51 -1.36
CA THR A 17 -29.02 -10.01 -1.35
C THR A 17 -29.15 -11.20 -0.40
N ALA A 18 -28.30 -12.22 -0.54
CA ALA A 18 -28.31 -13.41 0.30
C ALA A 18 -28.10 -13.07 1.79
N LYS A 19 -27.15 -12.18 2.10
CA LYS A 19 -26.91 -11.75 3.49
C LYS A 19 -28.10 -11.00 4.10
N LYS A 20 -28.77 -10.14 3.32
CA LYS A 20 -29.95 -9.40 3.78
C LYS A 20 -31.13 -10.33 3.99
N LEU A 21 -31.41 -11.24 3.06
CA LEU A 21 -32.46 -12.26 3.21
C LEU A 21 -32.21 -13.16 4.42
N ALA A 22 -30.99 -13.68 4.59
CA ALA A 22 -30.65 -14.50 5.75
C ALA A 22 -30.77 -13.75 7.09
N LYS A 23 -30.57 -12.42 7.09
CA LYS A 23 -30.82 -11.57 8.26
C LYS A 23 -32.33 -11.42 8.51
N ASN A 24 -33.10 -11.14 7.47
CA ASN A 24 -34.55 -10.92 7.56
C ASN A 24 -35.29 -12.18 8.02
N PHE A 25 -34.86 -13.36 7.56
CA PHE A 25 -35.45 -14.67 7.88
C PHE A 25 -34.65 -15.47 8.92
N LYS A 26 -33.80 -14.83 9.72
CA LYS A 26 -32.95 -15.49 10.74
C LYS A 26 -33.73 -16.48 11.62
N ASN A 27 -34.93 -16.09 12.04
CA ASN A 27 -35.78 -16.82 12.98
C ASN A 27 -36.91 -17.60 12.29
N ASP A 28 -36.90 -17.69 10.96
CA ASP A 28 -37.94 -18.34 10.17
C ASP A 28 -37.34 -19.60 9.53
N ASP A 29 -37.68 -20.77 10.07
CA ASP A 29 -37.20 -22.06 9.57
C ASP A 29 -37.98 -22.55 8.33
N ASP A 30 -39.11 -21.89 8.02
CA ASP A 30 -39.89 -22.16 6.82
C ASP A 30 -39.32 -21.43 5.59
N VAL A 31 -38.25 -20.65 5.70
CA VAL A 31 -37.62 -19.98 4.55
C VAL A 31 -36.19 -20.47 4.34
N SER A 32 -35.90 -20.96 3.14
CA SER A 32 -34.56 -21.40 2.74
C SER A 32 -33.96 -20.47 1.69
N VAL A 33 -32.69 -20.10 1.90
CA VAL A 33 -31.93 -19.26 0.96
C VAL A 33 -30.78 -20.07 0.38
N THR A 34 -30.80 -20.28 -0.92
CA THR A 34 -29.74 -20.96 -1.67
C THR A 34 -29.05 -19.96 -2.60
N ILE A 35 -27.72 -19.90 -2.57
CA ILE A 35 -26.93 -19.13 -3.53
C ILE A 35 -26.05 -20.08 -4.33
N ILE A 36 -26.06 -19.90 -5.66
CA ILE A 36 -25.36 -20.77 -6.61
C ILE A 36 -24.30 -19.93 -7.31
N ASP A 37 -23.05 -20.36 -7.28
CA ASP A 37 -21.97 -19.75 -8.03
C ASP A 37 -21.01 -20.80 -8.57
N LYS A 38 -20.36 -20.51 -9.69
CA LYS A 38 -19.35 -21.39 -10.31
C LYS A 38 -18.02 -21.42 -9.55
N ASN A 39 -17.77 -20.45 -8.68
CA ASN A 39 -16.56 -20.34 -7.87
C ASN A 39 -16.88 -20.43 -6.36
N PRO A 40 -15.96 -20.99 -5.55
CA PRO A 40 -16.13 -21.03 -4.09
C PRO A 40 -15.85 -19.67 -3.40
N PHE A 41 -15.61 -18.62 -4.19
CA PHE A 41 -15.28 -17.28 -3.74
C PHE A 41 -15.93 -16.22 -4.64
N HIS A 42 -16.25 -15.08 -4.04
CA HIS A 42 -16.56 -13.86 -4.75
C HIS A 42 -15.28 -13.18 -5.24
N THR A 43 -15.34 -12.67 -6.46
CA THR A 43 -14.23 -11.98 -7.12
C THR A 43 -14.45 -10.47 -7.07
N MET A 44 -13.45 -9.72 -6.62
CA MET A 44 -13.41 -8.26 -6.70
C MET A 44 -13.13 -7.83 -8.13
N LEU A 45 -14.19 -7.70 -8.95
CA LEU A 45 -14.07 -7.33 -10.36
C LEU A 45 -13.43 -5.95 -10.54
N THR A 46 -13.60 -5.04 -9.59
CA THR A 46 -13.03 -3.69 -9.62
C THR A 46 -11.51 -3.66 -9.46
N GLU A 47 -10.87 -4.75 -9.07
CA GLU A 47 -9.42 -4.78 -8.77
C GLU A 47 -8.65 -5.76 -9.68
N LEU A 48 -9.29 -6.29 -10.73
CA LEU A 48 -8.68 -7.27 -11.64
C LEU A 48 -7.42 -6.72 -12.33
N HIS A 49 -7.45 -5.44 -12.72
CA HIS A 49 -6.32 -4.75 -13.35
C HIS A 49 -5.07 -4.72 -12.46
N GLU A 50 -5.26 -4.67 -11.14
CA GLU A 50 -4.15 -4.64 -10.18
C GLU A 50 -3.40 -5.98 -10.14
N VAL A 51 -4.14 -7.10 -10.19
CA VAL A 51 -3.57 -8.46 -10.24
C VAL A 51 -2.97 -8.74 -11.62
N ALA A 52 -3.66 -8.36 -12.70
CA ALA A 52 -3.18 -8.53 -14.06
C ALA A 52 -1.82 -7.85 -14.30
N ALA A 53 -1.58 -6.72 -13.65
CA ALA A 53 -0.30 -6.01 -13.71
C ALA A 53 0.63 -6.30 -12.51
N ASN A 54 0.39 -7.39 -11.77
CA ASN A 54 1.20 -7.86 -10.64
C ASN A 54 1.50 -6.77 -9.57
N ARG A 55 0.54 -5.87 -9.31
CA ARG A 55 0.66 -4.89 -8.23
C ARG A 55 0.33 -5.53 -6.88
N VAL A 56 -0.71 -6.36 -6.86
CA VAL A 56 -1.23 -7.04 -5.67
C VAL A 56 -1.31 -8.54 -5.94
N ASP A 57 -1.30 -9.34 -4.87
CA ASP A 57 -1.45 -10.79 -4.99
C ASP A 57 -2.88 -11.20 -5.34
N GLU A 58 -3.03 -12.35 -5.97
CA GLU A 58 -4.31 -12.94 -6.38
C GLU A 58 -5.32 -13.11 -5.22
N GLU A 59 -4.85 -13.28 -3.99
CA GLU A 59 -5.70 -13.39 -2.81
C GLU A 59 -6.44 -12.07 -2.49
N SER A 60 -5.92 -10.92 -2.95
CA SER A 60 -6.54 -9.61 -2.70
C SER A 60 -7.96 -9.54 -3.27
N ILE A 61 -8.17 -10.17 -4.44
CA ILE A 61 -9.43 -10.15 -5.19
C ILE A 61 -10.36 -11.32 -4.88
N LYS A 62 -9.98 -12.23 -3.97
CA LYS A 62 -10.80 -13.38 -3.57
C LYS A 62 -11.46 -13.16 -2.21
N ILE A 63 -12.75 -13.48 -2.12
CA ILE A 63 -13.52 -13.48 -0.89
C ILE A 63 -14.27 -14.81 -0.76
N SER A 64 -13.83 -15.68 0.15
CA SER A 64 -14.43 -17.00 0.35
C SER A 64 -15.92 -16.91 0.70
N LEU A 65 -16.79 -17.56 -0.08
CA LEU A 65 -18.23 -17.60 0.18
C LEU A 65 -18.54 -18.31 1.50
N LYS A 66 -17.79 -19.38 1.83
CA LYS A 66 -17.91 -20.07 3.12
C LYS A 66 -17.66 -19.12 4.30
N ARG A 67 -16.67 -18.23 4.20
CA ARG A 67 -16.40 -17.22 5.26
C ARG A 67 -17.47 -16.14 5.30
N VAL A 68 -17.97 -15.70 4.15
CA VAL A 68 -19.04 -14.70 4.04
C VAL A 68 -20.33 -15.17 4.73
N PHE A 69 -20.68 -16.44 4.53
CA PHE A 69 -21.93 -17.02 5.05
C PHE A 69 -21.76 -17.83 6.33
N ALA A 70 -20.56 -17.87 6.93
CA ALA A 70 -20.32 -18.53 8.20
C ALA A 70 -21.31 -18.02 9.28
N GLY A 71 -22.02 -18.95 9.90
CA GLY A 71 -23.05 -18.66 10.92
C GLY A 71 -24.35 -18.06 10.38
N ARG A 72 -24.58 -18.08 9.05
CA ARG A 72 -25.83 -17.63 8.41
C ARG A 72 -26.55 -18.82 7.78
N LYS A 73 -27.89 -18.79 7.78
CA LYS A 73 -28.75 -19.78 7.11
C LYS A 73 -28.77 -19.53 5.59
N VAL A 74 -27.63 -19.75 4.94
CA VAL A 74 -27.49 -19.65 3.48
C VAL A 74 -26.80 -20.92 2.98
N ASP A 75 -27.46 -21.66 2.10
CA ASP A 75 -26.91 -22.83 1.44
C ASP A 75 -26.10 -22.38 0.21
N VAL A 76 -24.80 -22.61 0.21
CA VAL A 76 -23.90 -22.24 -0.88
C VAL A 76 -23.69 -23.45 -1.76
N LYS A 77 -24.13 -23.38 -3.02
CA LYS A 77 -23.93 -24.42 -4.04
C LYS A 77 -22.87 -24.00 -5.02
N LEU A 78 -21.87 -24.86 -5.18
CA LEU A 78 -20.85 -24.72 -6.22
C LEU A 78 -21.37 -25.42 -7.48
N ASP A 79 -21.92 -24.66 -8.41
CA ASP A 79 -22.44 -25.17 -9.69
C ASP A 79 -22.44 -24.06 -10.74
N THR A 80 -22.32 -24.45 -12.01
CA THR A 80 -22.51 -23.55 -13.15
C THR A 80 -23.95 -23.66 -13.63
N VAL A 81 -24.74 -22.60 -13.41
CA VAL A 81 -26.10 -22.52 -13.92
C VAL A 81 -26.08 -22.35 -15.43
N THR A 82 -26.88 -23.17 -16.12
CA THR A 82 -26.98 -23.16 -17.59
C THR A 82 -28.26 -22.49 -18.04
N THR A 83 -29.40 -22.87 -17.46
CA THR A 83 -30.72 -22.37 -17.85
C THR A 83 -31.66 -22.23 -16.66
N VAL A 84 -32.75 -21.49 -16.85
CA VAL A 84 -33.85 -21.37 -15.87
C VAL A 84 -35.15 -21.80 -16.55
N ASP A 85 -35.83 -22.76 -15.93
CA ASP A 85 -37.15 -23.22 -16.34
C ASP A 85 -38.21 -22.47 -15.51
N PHE A 86 -38.75 -21.40 -16.09
CA PHE A 86 -39.73 -20.54 -15.41
C PHE A 86 -41.09 -21.22 -15.20
N GLN A 87 -41.43 -22.22 -16.02
CA GLN A 87 -42.70 -22.95 -15.92
C GLN A 87 -42.65 -23.96 -14.77
N GLN A 88 -41.56 -24.72 -14.67
CA GLN A 88 -41.34 -25.67 -13.58
C GLN A 88 -40.76 -25.03 -12.31
N LYS A 89 -40.47 -23.73 -12.34
CA LYS A 89 -39.78 -22.97 -11.29
C LYS A 89 -38.50 -23.65 -10.82
N MET A 90 -37.61 -23.94 -11.77
CA MET A 90 -36.40 -24.70 -11.53
C MET A 90 -35.19 -24.09 -12.21
N VAL A 91 -34.13 -23.84 -11.44
CA VAL A 91 -32.81 -23.46 -11.96
C VAL A 91 -32.03 -24.74 -12.29
N LYS A 92 -31.51 -24.84 -13.52
CA LYS A 92 -30.77 -26.01 -14.00
C LYS A 92 -29.28 -25.69 -14.06
N GLY A 93 -28.49 -26.42 -13.28
CA GLY A 93 -27.03 -26.35 -13.30
C GLY A 93 -26.40 -27.61 -13.88
N THR A 94 -25.08 -27.59 -13.99
CA THR A 94 -24.30 -28.76 -14.45
C THR A 94 -24.27 -29.89 -13.42
N ALA A 95 -24.32 -29.57 -12.13
CA ALA A 95 -24.25 -30.53 -11.04
C ALA A 95 -25.62 -30.90 -10.47
N GLY A 96 -26.63 -30.03 -10.61
CA GLY A 96 -27.97 -30.34 -10.13
C GLY A 96 -29.06 -29.37 -10.58
N ASN A 97 -30.26 -29.65 -10.08
CA ASN A 97 -31.46 -28.83 -10.31
C ASN A 97 -31.95 -28.25 -8.98
N TYR A 98 -32.35 -26.99 -9.00
CA TYR A 98 -32.71 -26.23 -7.80
C TYR A 98 -34.09 -25.61 -7.98
N ALA A 99 -35.09 -26.20 -7.32
CA ALA A 99 -36.45 -25.66 -7.31
C ALA A 99 -36.53 -24.37 -6.49
N TYR A 100 -37.32 -23.41 -6.94
CA TYR A 100 -37.50 -22.12 -6.28
C TYR A 100 -38.98 -21.71 -6.18
N ASP A 101 -39.30 -20.91 -5.16
CA ASP A 101 -40.52 -20.10 -5.11
C ASP A 101 -40.21 -18.65 -5.52
N TYR A 102 -38.99 -18.18 -5.20
CA TYR A 102 -38.49 -16.87 -5.61
C TYR A 102 -37.08 -17.01 -6.19
N LEU A 103 -36.85 -16.39 -7.34
CA LEU A 103 -35.56 -16.40 -8.03
C LEU A 103 -34.94 -15.00 -8.01
N VAL A 104 -33.64 -14.93 -7.75
CA VAL A 104 -32.84 -13.72 -7.96
C VAL A 104 -31.78 -14.01 -9.02
N LEU A 105 -31.89 -13.38 -10.19
CA LEU A 105 -30.88 -13.43 -11.24
C LEU A 105 -29.86 -12.30 -11.05
N CYS A 106 -28.59 -12.67 -10.83
CA CYS A 106 -27.48 -11.75 -10.65
C CYS A 106 -26.14 -12.35 -11.09
N ALA A 107 -26.17 -13.03 -12.24
CA ALA A 107 -25.01 -13.71 -12.83
C ALA A 107 -23.91 -12.76 -13.33
N GLY A 108 -24.19 -11.45 -13.39
CA GLY A 108 -23.26 -10.43 -13.82
C GLY A 108 -23.11 -10.40 -15.34
N SER A 109 -22.01 -9.79 -15.78
CA SER A 109 -21.75 -9.55 -17.20
C SER A 109 -20.62 -10.43 -17.74
N LYS A 110 -20.42 -10.41 -19.06
CA LYS A 110 -19.23 -10.90 -19.76
C LYS A 110 -18.77 -9.86 -20.80
N PRO A 111 -17.53 -9.94 -21.30
CA PRO A 111 -17.07 -9.08 -22.39
C PRO A 111 -17.91 -9.27 -23.66
N THR A 112 -18.11 -8.20 -24.40
CA THR A 112 -18.74 -8.22 -25.73
C THR A 112 -17.72 -7.79 -26.78
N PHE A 113 -17.62 -8.55 -27.87
CA PHE A 113 -16.62 -8.33 -28.92
C PHE A 113 -17.17 -7.56 -30.12
N PHE A 114 -18.45 -7.17 -30.09
CA PHE A 114 -19.11 -6.37 -31.12
C PHE A 114 -19.00 -6.96 -32.55
N GLY A 115 -18.76 -8.27 -32.67
CA GLY A 115 -18.53 -8.95 -33.95
C GLY A 115 -17.19 -8.63 -34.60
N THR A 116 -16.23 -8.01 -33.91
CA THR A 116 -14.88 -7.76 -34.42
C THR A 116 -14.18 -9.10 -34.72
N PRO A 117 -13.83 -9.40 -35.99
CA PRO A 117 -13.19 -10.66 -36.35
C PRO A 117 -11.91 -10.92 -35.57
N GLY A 118 -11.78 -12.13 -35.04
CA GLY A 118 -10.61 -12.55 -34.25
C GLY A 118 -10.56 -12.04 -32.82
N ALA A 119 -11.42 -11.10 -32.42
CA ALA A 119 -11.35 -10.50 -31.09
C ALA A 119 -11.67 -11.50 -29.97
N GLU A 120 -12.64 -12.41 -30.17
CA GLU A 120 -12.98 -13.42 -29.17
C GLU A 120 -11.88 -14.49 -29.02
N GLU A 121 -11.18 -14.81 -30.11
CA GLU A 121 -10.17 -15.88 -30.15
C GLU A 121 -8.77 -15.41 -29.71
N TYR A 122 -8.37 -14.19 -30.09
CA TYR A 122 -6.99 -13.71 -29.99
C TYR A 122 -6.79 -12.56 -28.97
N THR A 123 -7.79 -12.27 -28.13
CA THR A 123 -7.65 -11.24 -27.08
C THR A 123 -7.72 -11.82 -25.68
N TYR A 124 -7.09 -11.10 -24.75
CA TYR A 124 -7.20 -11.32 -23.33
C TYR A 124 -8.37 -10.51 -22.78
N LYS A 125 -9.28 -11.19 -22.09
CA LYS A 125 -10.34 -10.58 -21.32
C LYS A 125 -9.80 -10.06 -19.98
N LEU A 126 -10.58 -9.24 -19.29
CA LEU A 126 -10.32 -8.84 -17.91
C LEU A 126 -11.64 -8.76 -17.13
N TRP A 127 -12.35 -9.89 -17.03
CA TRP A 127 -13.70 -9.92 -16.44
C TRP A 127 -13.91 -11.04 -15.43
N SER A 128 -12.85 -11.80 -15.11
CA SER A 128 -12.88 -12.85 -14.10
C SER A 128 -11.54 -12.96 -13.40
N TYR A 129 -11.53 -13.67 -12.27
CA TYR A 129 -10.31 -14.03 -11.55
C TYR A 129 -9.30 -14.73 -12.49
N ASN A 130 -9.76 -15.74 -13.24
CA ASN A 130 -8.89 -16.49 -14.15
C ASN A 130 -8.32 -15.58 -15.25
N ASP A 131 -9.12 -14.66 -15.79
CA ASP A 131 -8.64 -13.72 -16.80
C ASP A 131 -7.48 -12.85 -16.27
N ALA A 132 -7.59 -12.34 -15.04
CA ALA A 132 -6.53 -11.53 -14.43
C ALA A 132 -5.24 -12.33 -14.19
N VAL A 133 -5.36 -13.60 -13.73
CA VAL A 133 -4.20 -14.47 -13.51
C VAL A 133 -3.52 -14.83 -14.83
N LEU A 134 -4.31 -15.25 -15.83
CA LEU A 134 -3.81 -15.58 -17.16
C LEU A 134 -3.11 -14.38 -17.80
N LEU A 135 -3.69 -13.18 -17.70
CA LEU A 135 -3.08 -11.97 -18.25
C LEU A 135 -1.79 -11.59 -17.54
N LYS A 136 -1.73 -11.73 -16.20
CA LYS A 136 -0.50 -11.53 -15.41
C LYS A 136 0.62 -12.43 -15.88
N ASP A 137 0.35 -13.72 -16.01
CA ASP A 137 1.34 -14.71 -16.42
C ASP A 137 1.77 -14.48 -17.88
N HIS A 138 0.82 -14.16 -18.76
CA HIS A 138 1.09 -13.81 -20.16
C HIS A 138 2.01 -12.60 -20.30
N ILE A 139 1.69 -11.47 -19.64
CA ILE A 139 2.51 -10.25 -19.68
C ILE A 139 3.94 -10.55 -19.23
N HIS A 140 4.10 -11.24 -18.09
CA HIS A 140 5.42 -11.63 -17.59
C HIS A 140 6.17 -12.53 -18.58
N ASN A 141 5.45 -13.46 -19.21
CA ASN A 141 5.98 -14.38 -20.20
C ASN A 141 6.44 -13.68 -21.49
N MET A 142 5.76 -12.61 -21.91
CA MET A 142 6.15 -11.82 -23.08
C MET A 142 7.52 -11.17 -22.88
N PHE A 143 7.76 -10.57 -21.72
CA PHE A 143 9.08 -10.01 -21.38
C PHE A 143 10.15 -11.10 -21.27
N ARG A 144 9.82 -12.25 -20.68
CA ARG A 144 10.72 -13.41 -20.61
C ARG A 144 11.14 -13.91 -21.99
N LYS A 145 10.20 -14.02 -22.93
CA LYS A 145 10.48 -14.42 -24.32
C LYS A 145 11.30 -13.35 -25.04
N ALA A 146 10.91 -12.09 -24.91
CA ALA A 146 11.60 -10.98 -25.55
C ALA A 146 13.07 -10.91 -25.13
N ALA A 147 13.39 -11.16 -23.86
CA ALA A 147 14.76 -11.12 -23.33
C ALA A 147 15.75 -12.05 -24.05
N ILE A 148 15.27 -13.17 -24.60
CA ILE A 148 16.09 -14.15 -25.32
C ILE A 148 15.86 -14.13 -26.85
N GLU A 149 14.99 -13.25 -27.33
CA GLU A 149 14.66 -13.14 -28.75
C GLU A 149 15.73 -12.33 -29.49
N THR A 150 16.19 -12.87 -30.61
CA THR A 150 17.26 -12.28 -31.44
C THR A 150 16.72 -11.57 -32.67
N ASN A 151 15.54 -11.96 -33.16
CA ASN A 151 14.85 -11.28 -34.24
C ASN A 151 14.18 -10.00 -33.71
N LEU A 152 14.63 -8.84 -34.21
CA LEU A 152 14.16 -7.54 -33.74
C LEU A 152 12.67 -7.28 -34.00
N GLU A 153 12.13 -7.75 -35.13
CA GLU A 153 10.71 -7.59 -35.45
C GLU A 153 9.84 -8.46 -34.51
N GLU A 154 10.28 -9.70 -34.27
CA GLU A 154 9.59 -10.60 -33.34
C GLU A 154 9.64 -10.08 -31.89
N ARG A 155 10.81 -9.60 -31.47
CA ARG A 155 11.00 -8.95 -30.18
C ARG A 155 10.10 -7.72 -30.02
N ARG A 156 9.94 -6.91 -31.07
CA ARG A 156 9.00 -5.77 -31.07
C ARG A 156 7.56 -6.23 -30.87
N LYS A 157 7.11 -7.31 -31.53
CA LYS A 157 5.74 -7.86 -31.35
C LYS A 157 5.51 -8.32 -29.91
N LEU A 158 6.49 -8.99 -29.29
CA LEU A 158 6.42 -9.42 -27.89
C LEU A 158 6.30 -8.25 -26.91
N LEU A 159 6.90 -7.10 -27.24
CA LEU A 159 6.93 -5.91 -26.37
C LEU A 159 5.91 -4.83 -26.74
N THR A 160 4.98 -5.14 -27.65
CA THR A 160 3.88 -4.24 -28.04
C THR A 160 2.57 -4.75 -27.45
N PHE A 161 1.88 -3.88 -26.70
CA PHE A 161 0.67 -4.21 -25.95
C PHE A 161 -0.46 -3.26 -26.35
N PHE A 162 -1.62 -3.81 -26.72
CA PHE A 162 -2.83 -3.05 -27.00
C PHE A 162 -3.87 -3.26 -25.91
N VAL A 163 -4.47 -2.17 -25.43
CA VAL A 163 -5.65 -2.17 -24.55
C VAL A 163 -6.78 -1.51 -25.32
N VAL A 164 -7.79 -2.30 -25.71
CA VAL A 164 -8.93 -1.86 -26.50
C VAL A 164 -10.06 -1.41 -25.59
N GLY A 165 -10.52 -0.18 -25.78
CA GLY A 165 -11.43 0.54 -24.89
C GLY A 165 -10.68 1.47 -23.94
N ALA A 166 -11.05 2.75 -23.94
CA ALA A 166 -10.60 3.81 -23.02
C ALA A 166 -11.73 4.22 -22.06
N GLY A 167 -12.63 3.28 -21.75
CA GLY A 167 -13.51 3.35 -20.59
C GLY A 167 -12.76 3.10 -19.27
N PHE A 168 -13.49 2.90 -18.18
CA PHE A 168 -12.90 2.67 -16.84
C PHE A 168 -11.88 1.54 -16.84
N THR A 169 -12.30 0.31 -17.18
CA THR A 169 -11.44 -0.89 -17.12
C THR A 169 -10.20 -0.77 -18.01
N GLY A 170 -10.33 -0.22 -19.22
CA GLY A 170 -9.21 -0.08 -20.14
C GLY A 170 -8.18 0.96 -19.68
N VAL A 171 -8.63 2.11 -19.18
CA VAL A 171 -7.73 3.11 -18.60
C VAL A 171 -7.00 2.57 -17.36
N GLU A 172 -7.72 1.86 -16.49
CA GLU A 172 -7.12 1.25 -15.30
C GLU A 172 -6.05 0.23 -15.68
N MET A 173 -6.37 -0.67 -16.62
CA MET A 173 -5.43 -1.69 -17.09
C MET A 173 -4.21 -1.07 -17.79
N ALA A 174 -4.41 -0.10 -18.68
CA ALA A 174 -3.31 0.59 -19.37
C ALA A 174 -2.40 1.35 -18.39
N GLY A 175 -3.00 2.03 -17.40
CA GLY A 175 -2.25 2.71 -16.34
C GLY A 175 -1.43 1.76 -15.48
N GLU A 176 -2.01 0.63 -15.07
CA GLU A 176 -1.29 -0.39 -14.32
C GLU A 176 -0.16 -1.04 -15.13
N LEU A 177 -0.40 -1.36 -16.41
CA LEU A 177 0.63 -1.92 -17.28
C LEU A 177 1.78 -0.94 -17.49
N ALA A 178 1.49 0.36 -17.64
CA ALA A 178 2.50 1.39 -17.80
C ALA A 178 3.35 1.61 -16.53
N GLU A 179 2.81 1.36 -15.33
CA GLU A 179 3.63 1.31 -14.10
C GLU A 179 4.41 0.00 -13.95
N TYR A 180 3.93 -1.09 -14.53
CA TYR A 180 4.57 -2.40 -14.43
C TYR A 180 5.71 -2.58 -15.44
N ALA A 181 5.56 -2.06 -16.65
CA ALA A 181 6.53 -2.21 -17.74
C ALA A 181 7.97 -1.82 -17.35
N PRO A 182 8.25 -0.69 -16.67
CA PRO A 182 9.62 -0.35 -16.23
C PRO A 182 10.22 -1.37 -15.26
N ILE A 183 9.40 -2.03 -14.43
CA ILE A 183 9.85 -3.06 -13.50
C ILE A 183 10.24 -4.32 -14.28
N LEU A 184 9.40 -4.72 -15.24
CA LEU A 184 9.70 -5.85 -16.12
C LEU A 184 10.93 -5.58 -16.99
N CYS A 185 11.06 -4.37 -17.55
CA CYS A 185 12.26 -3.94 -18.29
C CYS A 185 13.52 -4.13 -17.45
N LYS A 186 13.51 -3.69 -16.19
CA LYS A 186 14.64 -3.89 -15.28
C LYS A 186 14.91 -5.36 -14.99
N ASN A 187 13.87 -6.16 -14.71
CA ASN A 187 14.02 -7.57 -14.35
C ASN A 187 14.53 -8.45 -15.50
N PHE A 188 14.22 -8.07 -16.74
CA PHE A 188 14.55 -8.82 -17.95
C PHE A 188 15.62 -8.15 -18.81
N GLU A 189 16.26 -7.08 -18.30
CA GLU A 189 17.32 -6.34 -18.99
C GLU A 189 16.91 -5.82 -20.38
N ILE A 190 15.66 -5.37 -20.50
CA ILE A 190 15.07 -4.81 -21.73
C ILE A 190 15.07 -3.28 -21.66
N ASP A 191 15.42 -2.60 -22.76
CA ASP A 191 15.35 -1.15 -22.80
C ASP A 191 13.88 -0.69 -22.82
N ARG A 192 13.54 0.30 -21.98
CA ARG A 192 12.16 0.80 -21.89
C ARG A 192 11.66 1.35 -23.22
N SER A 193 12.52 1.87 -24.09
CA SER A 193 12.17 2.38 -25.41
C SER A 193 11.67 1.31 -26.39
N GLU A 194 11.95 0.02 -26.12
CA GLU A 194 11.45 -1.11 -26.92
C GLU A 194 9.98 -1.44 -26.61
N VAL A 195 9.47 -1.01 -25.46
CA VAL A 195 8.11 -1.36 -25.00
C VAL A 195 7.09 -0.33 -25.47
N THR A 196 6.08 -0.80 -26.21
CA THR A 196 4.96 0.02 -26.69
C THR A 196 3.67 -0.39 -25.98
N ILE A 197 2.95 0.58 -25.41
CA ILE A 197 1.64 0.37 -24.81
C ILE A 197 0.66 1.31 -25.49
N CYS A 198 -0.38 0.77 -26.11
CA CYS A 198 -1.41 1.49 -26.83
C CYS A 198 -2.75 1.37 -26.09
N ASN A 199 -3.48 2.48 -25.90
CA ASN A 199 -4.88 2.44 -25.49
C ASN A 199 -5.76 3.02 -26.61
N VAL A 200 -6.58 2.16 -27.21
CA VAL A 200 -7.33 2.44 -28.44
C VAL A 200 -8.82 2.50 -28.15
N ASP A 201 -9.50 3.54 -28.61
CA ASP A 201 -10.97 3.65 -28.49
C ASP A 201 -11.57 4.36 -29.71
N VAL A 202 -12.77 3.93 -30.11
CA VAL A 202 -13.55 4.54 -31.19
C VAL A 202 -14.14 5.88 -30.78
N LEU A 203 -14.34 6.10 -29.49
CA LEU A 203 -14.83 7.36 -28.94
C LEU A 203 -13.79 8.47 -29.05
N SER A 204 -14.28 9.71 -28.99
CA SER A 204 -13.43 10.89 -29.14
C SER A 204 -12.62 11.24 -27.89
N ARG A 205 -12.95 10.65 -26.74
CA ARG A 205 -12.31 10.92 -25.45
C ARG A 205 -12.39 9.72 -24.51
N SER A 206 -11.40 9.62 -23.63
CA SER A 206 -11.38 8.64 -22.54
C SER A 206 -12.49 8.92 -21.52
N ILE A 207 -13.08 7.84 -21.00
CA ILE A 207 -14.06 7.85 -19.90
C ILE A 207 -15.13 8.95 -20.10
N PRO A 208 -15.97 8.82 -21.14
CA PRO A 208 -16.94 9.87 -21.53
C PRO A 208 -17.97 10.18 -20.43
N ASN A 209 -18.13 9.28 -19.46
CA ASN A 209 -19.01 9.43 -18.29
C ASN A 209 -18.49 10.50 -17.29
N MET A 210 -17.26 10.97 -17.44
CA MET A 210 -16.71 12.08 -16.66
C MET A 210 -16.76 13.40 -17.44
N PRO A 211 -16.69 14.56 -16.75
CA PRO A 211 -16.49 15.84 -17.41
C PRO A 211 -15.22 15.84 -18.25
N GLU A 212 -15.26 16.53 -19.39
CA GLU A 212 -14.17 16.61 -20.37
C GLU A 212 -12.80 16.99 -19.74
N LYS A 213 -12.79 17.92 -18.78
CA LYS A 213 -11.57 18.30 -18.05
C LYS A 213 -10.93 17.14 -17.27
N LEU A 214 -11.71 16.15 -16.81
CA LEU A 214 -11.17 14.96 -16.16
C LEU A 214 -10.67 13.94 -17.18
N SER A 215 -11.39 13.73 -18.29
CA SER A 215 -10.92 12.93 -19.43
C SER A 215 -9.55 13.41 -19.91
N ALA A 216 -9.38 14.73 -20.13
CA ALA A 216 -8.10 15.30 -20.54
C ALA A 216 -6.97 15.10 -19.52
N LYS A 217 -7.30 15.06 -18.21
CA LYS A 217 -6.30 14.74 -17.17
C LYS A 217 -5.88 13.27 -17.21
N VAL A 218 -6.81 12.37 -17.49
CA VAL A 218 -6.56 10.94 -17.67
C VAL A 218 -5.60 10.73 -18.85
N GLU A 219 -5.93 11.32 -20.00
CA GLU A 219 -5.11 11.24 -21.21
C GLU A 219 -3.70 11.78 -20.98
N LYS A 220 -3.58 13.01 -20.48
CA LYS A 220 -2.27 13.63 -20.18
C LYS A 220 -1.43 12.79 -19.21
N ARG A 221 -2.06 12.12 -18.25
CA ARG A 221 -1.36 11.25 -17.31
C ARG A 221 -0.84 9.98 -18.00
N MET A 222 -1.67 9.33 -18.81
CA MET A 222 -1.28 8.13 -19.56
C MET A 222 -0.15 8.44 -20.57
N GLU A 223 -0.23 9.56 -21.29
CA GLU A 223 0.85 10.02 -22.19
C GLU A 223 2.15 10.25 -21.43
N LYS A 224 2.10 10.90 -20.25
CA LYS A 224 3.28 11.10 -19.39
C LYS A 224 3.90 9.78 -18.93
N MET A 225 3.13 8.69 -18.90
CA MET A 225 3.60 7.34 -18.56
C MET A 225 4.09 6.55 -19.79
N GLY A 226 4.04 7.16 -20.98
CA GLY A 226 4.47 6.56 -22.24
C GLY A 226 3.43 5.65 -22.88
N VAL A 227 2.14 5.85 -22.58
CA VAL A 227 1.03 5.17 -23.27
C VAL A 227 0.65 5.98 -24.51
N ARG A 228 0.58 5.31 -25.66
CA ARG A 228 0.06 5.87 -26.91
C ARG A 228 -1.46 5.80 -26.89
N ILE A 229 -2.11 6.95 -26.84
CA ILE A 229 -3.57 7.05 -26.84
C ILE A 229 -4.07 7.21 -28.27
N MET A 230 -4.98 6.34 -28.70
CA MET A 230 -5.54 6.32 -30.04
C MET A 230 -7.07 6.46 -29.96
N MET A 231 -7.54 7.69 -29.77
CA MET A 231 -8.98 8.02 -29.80
C MET A 231 -9.48 8.09 -31.25
N ASN A 232 -10.81 8.06 -31.45
CA ASN A 232 -11.44 8.02 -32.77
C ASN A 232 -10.86 6.90 -33.67
N THR A 233 -10.47 5.79 -33.06
CA THR A 233 -9.80 4.68 -33.74
C THR A 233 -10.50 3.38 -33.39
N SER A 234 -11.00 2.67 -34.39
CA SER A 234 -11.69 1.40 -34.20
C SER A 234 -10.73 0.22 -34.41
N VAL A 235 -10.87 -0.83 -33.61
CA VAL A 235 -10.21 -2.12 -33.89
C VAL A 235 -11.11 -2.92 -34.82
N VAL A 236 -10.60 -3.23 -36.01
CA VAL A 236 -11.39 -3.86 -37.08
C VAL A 236 -11.08 -5.35 -37.24
N ARG A 237 -9.91 -5.81 -36.80
CA ARG A 237 -9.53 -7.23 -36.81
C ARG A 237 -8.41 -7.48 -35.81
N VAL A 238 -8.42 -8.65 -35.19
CA VAL A 238 -7.32 -9.16 -34.36
C VAL A 238 -6.89 -10.51 -34.93
N GLY A 239 -5.60 -10.78 -34.99
CA GLY A 239 -5.06 -12.09 -35.34
C GLY A 239 -4.13 -12.62 -34.26
N GLU A 240 -3.47 -13.74 -34.55
CA GLU A 240 -2.56 -14.40 -33.60
C GLU A 240 -1.37 -13.51 -33.19
N ASP A 241 -0.85 -12.72 -34.13
CA ASP A 241 0.36 -11.89 -33.94
C ASP A 241 0.20 -10.44 -34.42
N PHE A 242 -1.03 -9.96 -34.65
CA PHE A 242 -1.30 -8.60 -35.12
C PHE A 242 -2.65 -8.05 -34.64
N VAL A 243 -2.76 -6.72 -34.69
CA VAL A 243 -4.02 -5.98 -34.56
C VAL A 243 -4.17 -4.98 -35.70
N GLU A 244 -5.37 -4.89 -36.26
CA GLU A 244 -5.72 -3.91 -37.28
C GLU A 244 -6.61 -2.81 -36.69
N THR A 245 -6.16 -1.58 -36.85
CA THR A 245 -6.87 -0.38 -36.39
C THR A 245 -7.27 0.49 -37.59
N LYS A 246 -8.45 1.12 -37.51
CA LYS A 246 -8.97 2.03 -38.54
C LYS A 246 -9.15 3.43 -37.94
N HIS A 247 -8.48 4.41 -38.54
CA HIS A 247 -8.59 5.84 -38.22
C HIS A 247 -8.74 6.66 -39.50
N ASN A 248 -9.76 7.53 -39.59
CA ASN A 248 -10.05 8.33 -40.79
C ASN A 248 -9.96 7.54 -42.11
N ASP A 249 -10.63 6.38 -42.17
CA ASP A 249 -10.63 5.43 -43.30
C ASP A 249 -9.32 4.71 -43.64
N HIS A 250 -8.23 4.97 -42.91
CA HIS A 250 -6.97 4.28 -43.08
C HIS A 250 -6.88 3.11 -42.11
N ILE A 251 -6.62 1.91 -42.64
CA ILE A 251 -6.37 0.70 -41.84
C ILE A 251 -4.87 0.51 -41.67
N THR A 252 -4.41 0.39 -40.43
CA THR A 252 -3.02 0.11 -40.06
C THR A 252 -2.96 -1.23 -39.32
N SER A 253 -2.03 -2.09 -39.73
CA SER A 253 -1.74 -3.35 -39.05
C SER A 253 -0.45 -3.21 -38.23
N GLU A 254 -0.51 -3.53 -36.93
CA GLU A 254 0.64 -3.51 -36.03
C GLU A 254 0.82 -4.90 -35.40
N GLY A 255 2.06 -5.37 -35.35
CA GLY A 255 2.38 -6.68 -34.79
C GLY A 255 2.35 -6.68 -33.26
N THR A 256 1.64 -7.64 -32.67
CA THR A 256 1.49 -7.79 -31.22
C THR A 256 1.00 -9.19 -30.85
N TYR A 257 1.49 -9.73 -29.74
CA TYR A 257 0.93 -10.95 -29.12
C TYR A 257 0.00 -10.65 -27.93
N THR A 258 -0.27 -9.38 -27.66
CA THR A 258 -1.03 -8.98 -26.47
C THR A 258 -2.04 -7.90 -26.80
N VAL A 259 -3.29 -8.32 -26.99
CA VAL A 259 -4.44 -7.43 -27.09
C VAL A 259 -5.36 -7.70 -25.91
N VAL A 260 -5.57 -6.71 -25.04
CA VAL A 260 -6.50 -6.77 -23.91
C VAL A 260 -7.80 -6.09 -24.31
N TRP A 261 -8.92 -6.80 -24.22
CA TRP A 261 -10.23 -6.31 -24.63
C TRP A 261 -11.05 -5.79 -23.44
N ALA A 262 -11.32 -4.49 -23.43
CA ALA A 262 -12.07 -3.78 -22.39
C ALA A 262 -13.12 -2.80 -22.99
N ALA A 263 -13.52 -3.01 -24.25
CA ALA A 263 -14.37 -2.07 -25.01
C ALA A 263 -15.87 -2.14 -24.66
N GLY A 264 -16.32 -3.20 -23.98
CA GLY A 264 -17.72 -3.31 -23.58
C GLY A 264 -18.08 -4.64 -22.94
N ILE A 265 -19.27 -4.66 -22.36
CA ILE A 265 -19.85 -5.82 -21.69
C ILE A 265 -21.28 -6.08 -22.17
N GLU A 266 -21.74 -7.30 -21.91
CA GLU A 266 -23.11 -7.76 -22.09
C GLU A 266 -23.48 -8.75 -20.97
N SER A 267 -24.77 -9.07 -20.82
CA SER A 267 -25.20 -10.02 -19.78
C SER A 267 -24.54 -11.40 -19.93
N ALA A 268 -24.29 -12.07 -18.81
CA ALA A 268 -23.79 -13.45 -18.78
C ALA A 268 -24.73 -14.43 -19.52
N ASP A 269 -24.19 -15.57 -19.95
CA ASP A 269 -24.89 -16.55 -20.80
C ASP A 269 -26.22 -17.03 -20.22
N VAL A 270 -26.27 -17.32 -18.91
CA VAL A 270 -27.50 -17.73 -18.23
C VAL A 270 -28.60 -16.65 -18.28
N THR A 271 -28.20 -15.37 -18.23
CA THR A 271 -29.14 -14.25 -18.35
C THR A 271 -29.55 -14.05 -19.81
N ALA A 272 -28.63 -14.22 -20.76
CA ALA A 272 -28.97 -14.21 -22.18
C ALA A 272 -29.93 -15.36 -22.56
N GLU A 273 -29.80 -16.52 -21.91
CA GLU A 273 -30.75 -17.62 -22.06
C GLU A 273 -32.12 -17.25 -21.46
N ALA A 274 -32.14 -16.72 -20.24
CA ALA A 274 -33.38 -16.24 -19.60
C ALA A 274 -34.08 -15.16 -20.44
N ALA A 275 -33.31 -14.30 -21.10
CA ALA A 275 -33.78 -13.25 -21.99
C ALA A 275 -34.51 -13.77 -23.25
N LYS A 276 -34.45 -15.08 -23.56
CA LYS A 276 -35.27 -15.70 -24.61
C LYS A 276 -36.73 -15.91 -24.18
N SER A 277 -36.97 -16.00 -22.87
CA SER A 277 -38.31 -16.22 -22.29
C SER A 277 -38.86 -15.01 -21.56
N LEU A 278 -38.00 -14.07 -21.16
CA LEU A 278 -38.37 -12.84 -20.49
C LEU A 278 -38.12 -11.62 -21.39
N GLN A 279 -38.92 -10.58 -21.24
CA GLN A 279 -38.70 -9.30 -21.88
C GLN A 279 -37.31 -8.76 -21.53
N SER A 280 -36.55 -8.42 -22.57
CA SER A 280 -35.14 -8.08 -22.45
C SER A 280 -34.71 -7.06 -23.50
N GLY A 281 -33.56 -6.43 -23.26
CA GLY A 281 -32.99 -5.43 -24.17
C GLY A 281 -31.60 -5.00 -23.71
N GLY A 282 -30.98 -4.08 -24.45
CA GLY A 282 -29.70 -3.49 -24.06
C GLY A 282 -28.60 -4.52 -23.78
N ARG A 283 -28.40 -5.47 -24.70
CA ARG A 283 -27.40 -6.57 -24.63
C ARG A 283 -27.72 -7.64 -23.59
N GLY A 284 -28.95 -8.15 -23.64
CA GLY A 284 -29.39 -9.29 -22.83
C GLY A 284 -29.73 -8.95 -21.38
N ARG A 285 -30.02 -7.68 -21.06
CA ARG A 285 -30.51 -7.28 -19.74
C ARG A 285 -32.03 -7.46 -19.66
N ILE A 286 -32.54 -7.90 -18.52
CA ILE A 286 -33.96 -8.23 -18.32
C ILE A 286 -34.73 -6.97 -17.92
N ALA A 287 -35.85 -6.70 -18.60
CA ALA A 287 -36.73 -5.57 -18.32
C ALA A 287 -37.49 -5.78 -17.01
N LEU A 288 -37.54 -4.75 -16.16
CA LEU A 288 -38.08 -4.84 -14.81
C LEU A 288 -39.15 -3.79 -14.51
N ASP A 289 -40.00 -4.11 -13.54
CA ASP A 289 -40.89 -3.16 -12.89
C ASP A 289 -40.16 -2.31 -11.83
N ALA A 290 -40.88 -1.37 -11.21
CA ALA A 290 -40.34 -0.50 -10.16
C ALA A 290 -39.88 -1.27 -8.90
N HIS A 291 -40.28 -2.52 -8.71
CA HIS A 291 -39.94 -3.35 -7.56
C HIS A 291 -38.81 -4.34 -7.84
N LEU A 292 -38.17 -4.23 -9.02
CA LEU A 292 -37.10 -5.09 -9.52
C LEU A 292 -37.55 -6.52 -9.86
N ARG A 293 -38.84 -6.70 -10.15
CA ARG A 293 -39.40 -7.95 -10.66
C ARG A 293 -39.39 -7.93 -12.18
N SER A 294 -39.21 -9.09 -12.81
CA SER A 294 -39.42 -9.25 -14.24
C SER A 294 -40.85 -8.84 -14.61
N LEU A 295 -41.00 -8.17 -15.75
CA LEU A 295 -42.31 -7.78 -16.26
C LEU A 295 -43.23 -8.98 -16.55
N ASP A 296 -42.64 -10.16 -16.79
CA ASP A 296 -43.38 -11.37 -17.14
C ASP A 296 -43.63 -12.31 -15.95
N ASN A 297 -42.86 -12.16 -14.86
CA ASN A 297 -42.95 -13.06 -13.70
C ASN A 297 -42.60 -12.36 -12.38
N GLU A 298 -43.60 -12.20 -11.51
CA GLU A 298 -43.47 -11.52 -10.22
C GLU A 298 -42.56 -12.22 -9.19
N GLU A 299 -42.28 -13.51 -9.40
CA GLU A 299 -41.42 -14.32 -8.53
C GLU A 299 -39.94 -14.23 -8.94
N VAL A 300 -39.65 -13.60 -10.08
CA VAL A 300 -38.30 -13.46 -10.62
C VAL A 300 -37.81 -12.03 -10.44
N TYR A 301 -36.81 -11.86 -9.59
CA TYR A 301 -36.11 -10.61 -9.36
C TYR A 301 -34.78 -10.59 -10.12
N VAL A 302 -34.37 -9.43 -10.62
CA VAL A 302 -33.07 -9.26 -11.27
C VAL A 302 -32.35 -8.06 -10.68
N VAL A 303 -31.07 -8.23 -10.35
CA VAL A 303 -30.26 -7.21 -9.67
C VAL A 303 -28.85 -7.11 -10.23
N GLY A 304 -28.18 -6.00 -9.98
CA GLY A 304 -26.84 -5.73 -10.52
C GLY A 304 -26.86 -5.54 -12.04
N ASP A 305 -25.83 -6.03 -12.73
CA ASP A 305 -25.63 -5.71 -14.14
C ASP A 305 -26.67 -6.29 -15.11
N ASN A 306 -27.44 -7.30 -14.67
CA ASN A 306 -28.42 -7.97 -15.52
C ASN A 306 -29.76 -7.22 -15.65
N MET A 307 -29.94 -6.12 -14.92
CA MET A 307 -31.18 -5.36 -14.92
C MET A 307 -31.25 -4.32 -16.05
N LEU A 308 -32.41 -4.23 -16.68
CA LEU A 308 -32.82 -3.13 -17.54
C LEU A 308 -33.99 -2.40 -16.86
N TYR A 309 -33.68 -1.31 -16.18
CA TYR A 309 -34.66 -0.48 -15.51
C TYR A 309 -34.27 0.99 -15.62
N THR A 310 -35.24 1.83 -15.97
CA THR A 310 -35.11 3.29 -16.02
C THR A 310 -36.00 3.85 -14.92
N PRO A 311 -35.42 4.46 -13.87
CA PRO A 311 -36.21 5.10 -12.82
C PRO A 311 -37.12 6.19 -13.37
N GLU A 312 -38.26 6.38 -12.72
CA GLU A 312 -39.21 7.45 -13.05
C GLU A 312 -38.51 8.83 -13.00
N GLY A 313 -38.60 9.59 -14.09
CA GLY A 313 -37.96 10.90 -14.24
C GLY A 313 -36.55 10.88 -14.83
N GLU A 314 -35.98 9.70 -15.09
CA GLU A 314 -34.66 9.55 -15.74
C GLU A 314 -34.80 9.16 -17.22
N GLU A 315 -33.86 9.60 -18.05
CA GLU A 315 -33.84 9.27 -19.49
C GLU A 315 -33.09 7.97 -19.80
N LYS A 316 -32.18 7.57 -18.91
CA LYS A 316 -31.26 6.46 -19.13
C LYS A 316 -31.47 5.34 -18.12
N PRO A 317 -31.30 4.08 -18.53
CA PRO A 317 -31.35 2.97 -17.60
C PRO A 317 -30.21 3.06 -16.59
N VAL A 318 -30.39 2.42 -15.44
CA VAL A 318 -29.37 2.40 -14.40
C VAL A 318 -28.03 1.84 -14.90
N PRO A 319 -26.90 2.41 -14.46
CA PRO A 319 -25.57 1.98 -14.89
C PRO A 319 -25.19 0.62 -14.30
N GLN A 320 -24.36 -0.13 -15.04
CA GLN A 320 -23.77 -1.40 -14.63
C GLN A 320 -22.53 -1.13 -13.76
N ILE A 321 -22.76 -0.83 -12.48
CA ILE A 321 -21.72 -0.51 -11.50
C ILE A 321 -21.96 -1.18 -10.16
N VAL A 322 -20.91 -1.32 -9.35
CA VAL A 322 -20.98 -1.91 -8.01
C VAL A 322 -21.99 -1.21 -7.11
N GLU A 323 -22.02 0.12 -7.13
CA GLU A 323 -22.98 0.89 -6.32
C GLU A 323 -24.44 0.53 -6.64
N ASN A 324 -24.76 0.30 -7.93
CA ASN A 324 -26.07 -0.20 -8.35
C ASN A 324 -26.32 -1.62 -7.84
N CYS A 325 -25.30 -2.48 -7.81
CA CYS A 325 -25.41 -3.81 -7.21
C CYS A 325 -25.76 -3.73 -5.71
N GLU A 326 -25.19 -2.78 -4.96
CA GLU A 326 -25.48 -2.59 -3.54
C GLU A 326 -26.92 -2.12 -3.30
N HIS A 327 -27.36 -1.11 -4.06
CA HIS A 327 -28.70 -0.54 -3.96
C HIS A 327 -29.78 -1.54 -4.39
N SER A 328 -29.63 -2.17 -5.55
CA SER A 328 -30.59 -3.15 -6.08
C SER A 328 -30.71 -4.37 -5.17
N ALA A 329 -29.61 -4.85 -4.58
CA ALA A 329 -29.64 -5.94 -3.61
C ALA A 329 -30.44 -5.61 -2.34
N ALA A 330 -30.36 -4.35 -1.87
CA ALA A 330 -31.14 -3.91 -0.72
C ALA A 330 -32.64 -3.89 -1.01
N THR A 331 -33.02 -3.35 -2.17
CA THR A 331 -34.43 -3.26 -2.59
C THR A 331 -35.02 -4.64 -2.88
N ALA A 332 -34.34 -5.50 -3.63
CA ALA A 332 -34.84 -6.85 -3.92
C ALA A 332 -35.02 -7.68 -2.65
N ALA A 333 -34.05 -7.66 -1.72
CA ALA A 333 -34.18 -8.39 -0.46
C ALA A 333 -35.37 -7.90 0.39
N HIS A 334 -35.61 -6.58 0.43
CA HIS A 334 -36.78 -5.99 1.10
C HIS A 334 -38.08 -6.45 0.43
N ASN A 335 -38.19 -6.33 -0.89
CA ASN A 335 -39.40 -6.66 -1.63
C ASN A 335 -39.74 -8.15 -1.58
N ILE A 336 -38.74 -9.04 -1.69
CA ILE A 336 -38.92 -10.49 -1.49
C ILE A 336 -39.42 -10.78 -0.07
N THR A 337 -38.91 -10.05 0.94
CA THR A 337 -39.36 -10.21 2.33
C THR A 337 -40.83 -9.83 2.48
N CYS A 338 -41.25 -8.71 1.89
CA CYS A 338 -42.65 -8.30 1.87
C CYS A 338 -43.53 -9.31 1.12
N ALA A 339 -43.08 -9.81 -0.04
CA ALA A 339 -43.82 -10.80 -0.83
C ALA A 339 -44.04 -12.12 -0.08
N ILE A 340 -43.04 -12.61 0.63
CA ILE A 340 -43.12 -13.87 1.40
C ILE A 340 -43.99 -13.70 2.65
N THR A 341 -43.80 -12.62 3.39
CA THR A 341 -44.46 -12.44 4.70
C THR A 341 -45.85 -11.83 4.60
N GLY A 342 -46.17 -11.19 3.48
CA GLY A 342 -47.37 -10.37 3.31
C GLY A 342 -47.39 -9.12 4.20
N LYS A 343 -46.26 -8.76 4.84
CA LYS A 343 -46.15 -7.65 5.79
C LYS A 343 -45.28 -6.53 5.23
N GLY A 344 -45.74 -5.30 5.43
CA GLY A 344 -45.07 -4.10 4.96
C GLY A 344 -45.31 -3.82 3.48
N GLU A 345 -44.81 -2.68 3.02
CA GLU A 345 -44.99 -2.23 1.64
C GLU A 345 -43.70 -2.44 0.82
N MET A 346 -43.88 -2.89 -0.42
CA MET A 346 -42.77 -2.99 -1.37
C MET A 346 -42.23 -1.59 -1.70
N LYS A 347 -40.91 -1.49 -1.83
CA LYS A 347 -40.23 -0.25 -2.16
C LYS A 347 -40.00 -0.17 -3.66
N ALA A 348 -40.32 0.98 -4.23
CA ALA A 348 -39.91 1.33 -5.59
C ALA A 348 -38.40 1.60 -5.63
N TYR A 349 -37.72 1.16 -6.70
CA TYR A 349 -36.30 1.37 -6.90
C TYR A 349 -36.03 2.76 -7.44
N LYS A 350 -35.44 3.61 -6.59
CA LYS A 350 -35.04 4.99 -6.91
C LYS A 350 -33.60 5.22 -6.41
N PRO A 351 -32.58 4.71 -7.12
CA PRO A 351 -31.19 4.82 -6.70
C PRO A 351 -30.66 6.24 -6.90
N SER A 352 -29.71 6.63 -6.06
CA SER A 352 -28.93 7.87 -6.19
C SER A 352 -27.45 7.51 -6.18
N PHE A 353 -26.72 7.84 -7.23
CA PHE A 353 -25.31 7.47 -7.39
C PHE A 353 -24.36 8.58 -6.93
N HIS A 354 -23.26 8.20 -6.27
CA HIS A 354 -22.33 9.17 -5.67
C HIS A 354 -21.21 9.64 -6.62
N GLY A 355 -21.26 9.23 -7.89
CA GLY A 355 -20.32 9.63 -8.93
C GLY A 355 -19.33 8.52 -9.29
N PHE A 356 -18.19 8.91 -9.87
CA PHE A 356 -17.22 7.97 -10.43
C PHE A 356 -15.79 8.33 -10.04
N MET A 357 -14.96 7.30 -9.94
CA MET A 357 -13.51 7.41 -9.76
C MET A 357 -12.84 6.41 -10.70
N VAL A 358 -11.68 6.78 -11.22
CA VAL A 358 -10.83 5.90 -12.01
C VAL A 358 -9.38 6.07 -11.56
N CYS A 359 -8.67 4.94 -11.41
CA CYS A 359 -7.25 4.93 -11.13
C CYS A 359 -6.43 4.79 -12.41
N ILE A 360 -5.20 5.30 -12.38
CA ILE A 360 -4.23 5.24 -13.48
C ILE A 360 -2.92 4.75 -12.87
N GLY A 361 -2.82 3.42 -12.82
CA GLY A 361 -1.83 2.73 -11.98
C GLY A 361 -2.13 2.89 -10.49
N GLY A 362 -1.17 2.50 -9.64
CA GLY A 362 -1.33 2.56 -8.20
C GLY A 362 -1.15 3.95 -7.58
N ARG A 363 -0.76 4.98 -8.37
CA ARG A 363 -0.29 6.28 -7.83
C ARG A 363 -1.15 7.49 -8.18
N TYR A 364 -2.02 7.40 -9.18
CA TYR A 364 -2.78 8.53 -9.66
C TYR A 364 -4.23 8.13 -9.91
N GLY A 365 -5.16 9.06 -9.69
CA GLY A 365 -6.56 8.84 -9.97
C GLY A 365 -7.30 10.15 -10.21
N VAL A 366 -8.44 10.07 -10.87
CA VAL A 366 -9.37 11.18 -10.97
C VAL A 366 -10.73 10.74 -10.45
N ALA A 367 -11.42 11.64 -9.76
CA ALA A 367 -12.74 11.36 -9.23
C ALA A 367 -13.64 12.57 -9.38
N ARG A 368 -14.89 12.29 -9.70
CA ARG A 368 -16.01 13.21 -9.56
C ARG A 368 -17.01 12.55 -8.61
N VAL A 369 -17.04 13.02 -7.37
CA VAL A 369 -17.85 12.40 -6.32
C VAL A 369 -18.67 13.44 -5.56
N GLY A 370 -19.80 13.02 -5.00
CA GLY A 370 -20.66 13.86 -4.20
C GLY A 370 -22.11 13.37 -4.22
N MET A 371 -23.03 14.24 -3.84
CA MET A 371 -24.46 13.99 -4.01
C MET A 371 -24.89 14.35 -5.44
N PRO A 372 -26.02 13.82 -5.96
CA PRO A 372 -26.50 14.14 -7.32
C PRO A 372 -26.54 15.65 -7.62
N ASN A 373 -26.96 16.45 -6.64
CA ASN A 373 -27.09 17.91 -6.78
C ASN A 373 -25.80 18.69 -6.49
N LYS A 374 -24.74 18.03 -5.99
CA LYS A 374 -23.47 18.66 -5.57
C LYS A 374 -22.29 17.70 -5.78
N MET A 375 -21.84 17.58 -7.03
CA MET A 375 -20.66 16.80 -7.39
C MET A 375 -19.40 17.66 -7.48
N PHE A 376 -18.30 17.17 -6.90
CA PHE A 376 -17.01 17.83 -6.86
C PHE A 376 -15.93 16.99 -7.52
N ASN A 377 -14.95 17.65 -8.13
CA ASN A 377 -13.78 16.98 -8.70
C ASN A 377 -12.68 16.95 -7.63
N LEU A 378 -12.15 15.76 -7.32
CA LEU A 378 -11.12 15.62 -6.29
C LEU A 378 -9.71 15.74 -6.88
N PRO A 379 -8.75 16.31 -6.11
CA PRO A 379 -7.32 16.12 -6.35
C PRO A 379 -6.94 14.63 -6.33
N SER A 380 -5.89 14.26 -7.07
CA SER A 380 -5.54 12.84 -7.27
C SER A 380 -5.35 12.04 -5.99
N TRP A 381 -4.70 12.62 -4.96
CA TRP A 381 -4.50 11.90 -3.70
C TRP A 381 -5.83 11.58 -3.02
N LEU A 382 -6.76 12.55 -2.99
CA LEU A 382 -8.11 12.34 -2.45
C LEU A 382 -8.93 11.39 -3.32
N ALA A 383 -8.74 11.41 -4.64
CA ALA A 383 -9.38 10.46 -5.55
C ALA A 383 -8.99 9.01 -5.24
N MET A 384 -7.68 8.76 -5.07
CA MET A 384 -7.16 7.44 -4.67
C MET A 384 -7.60 7.07 -3.26
N PHE A 385 -7.58 8.01 -2.32
CA PHE A 385 -8.13 7.78 -0.99
C PHE A 385 -9.61 7.35 -1.05
N SER A 386 -10.43 8.03 -1.87
CA SER A 386 -11.83 7.67 -2.09
C SER A 386 -11.98 6.27 -2.67
N LYS A 387 -11.14 5.85 -3.64
CA LYS A 387 -11.11 4.45 -4.14
C LYS A 387 -11.03 3.47 -3.00
N HIS A 388 -9.98 3.59 -2.18
CA HIS A 388 -9.74 2.62 -1.12
C HIS A 388 -10.76 2.72 0.02
N PHE A 389 -11.29 3.91 0.29
CA PHE A 389 -12.33 4.12 1.29
C PHE A 389 -13.66 3.45 0.89
N ILE A 390 -14.07 3.56 -0.38
CA ILE A 390 -15.26 2.89 -0.91
C ILE A 390 -15.11 1.36 -0.80
N ASN A 391 -13.94 0.83 -1.15
CA ASN A 391 -13.64 -0.59 -0.98
C ASN A 391 -13.74 -1.03 0.50
N ILE A 392 -13.24 -0.23 1.44
CA ILE A 392 -13.37 -0.50 2.88
C ILE A 392 -14.85 -0.56 3.29
N ILE A 393 -15.68 0.38 2.86
CA ILE A 393 -17.13 0.37 3.13
C ILE A 393 -17.76 -0.92 2.60
N TYR A 394 -17.44 -1.32 1.38
CA TYR A 394 -17.92 -2.57 0.79
C TYR A 394 -17.47 -3.79 1.61
N PHE A 395 -16.20 -3.86 2.02
CA PHE A 395 -15.69 -4.98 2.81
C PHE A 395 -16.32 -5.08 4.19
N ILE A 396 -16.65 -3.95 4.83
CA ILE A 396 -17.41 -3.93 6.09
C ILE A 396 -18.77 -4.62 5.88
N GLN A 397 -19.45 -4.34 4.77
CA GLN A 397 -20.74 -4.96 4.45
C GLN A 397 -20.62 -6.47 4.17
N VAL A 398 -19.51 -6.93 3.58
CA VAL A 398 -19.34 -8.34 3.14
C VAL A 398 -18.70 -9.24 4.19
N LEU A 399 -17.54 -8.87 4.74
CA LEU A 399 -16.76 -9.69 5.69
C LEU A 399 -16.36 -8.93 6.98
N GLY A 400 -16.83 -7.71 7.16
CA GLY A 400 -16.50 -6.90 8.33
C GLY A 400 -15.01 -6.57 8.40
N TRP A 401 -14.53 -6.34 9.62
CA TRP A 401 -13.14 -5.93 9.88
C TRP A 401 -12.08 -6.93 9.42
N ASN A 402 -12.39 -8.23 9.31
CA ASN A 402 -11.40 -9.22 8.89
C ASN A 402 -10.89 -8.96 7.46
N LYS A 403 -11.81 -8.69 6.51
CA LYS A 403 -11.40 -8.36 5.13
C LYS A 403 -10.81 -6.96 5.05
N VAL A 404 -11.27 -6.01 5.88
CA VAL A 404 -10.66 -4.67 5.95
C VAL A 404 -9.18 -4.77 6.34
N PHE A 405 -8.82 -5.54 7.38
CA PHE A 405 -7.42 -5.72 7.77
C PHE A 405 -6.58 -6.40 6.68
N SER A 406 -7.11 -7.46 6.05
CA SER A 406 -6.43 -8.13 4.93
C SER A 406 -6.22 -7.16 3.77
N TYR A 407 -7.25 -6.41 3.36
CA TYR A 407 -7.16 -5.40 2.31
C TYR A 407 -6.15 -4.31 2.66
N MET A 408 -6.21 -3.76 3.88
CA MET A 408 -5.25 -2.74 4.31
C MET A 408 -3.82 -3.27 4.29
N LYS A 409 -3.63 -4.53 4.70
CA LYS A 409 -2.34 -5.20 4.61
C LYS A 409 -1.83 -5.27 3.17
N HIS A 410 -2.67 -5.59 2.19
CA HIS A 410 -2.23 -5.67 0.80
C HIS A 410 -1.99 -4.29 0.17
N GLU A 411 -2.92 -3.34 0.32
CA GLU A 411 -2.85 -2.03 -0.36
C GLU A 411 -1.90 -1.01 0.28
N PHE A 412 -1.88 -0.96 1.61
CA PHE A 412 -1.19 0.11 2.34
C PHE A 412 0.09 -0.36 3.01
N PHE A 413 0.19 -1.65 3.34
CA PHE A 413 1.35 -2.17 4.05
C PHE A 413 2.24 -3.04 3.15
N THR A 414 1.71 -3.88 2.28
CA THR A 414 2.51 -4.78 1.43
C THR A 414 2.81 -4.13 0.08
N ILE A 415 3.34 -2.90 0.13
CA ILE A 415 3.57 -2.09 -1.07
C ILE A 415 4.79 -2.61 -1.83
N ARG A 416 4.57 -3.02 -3.08
CA ARG A 416 5.61 -3.45 -4.02
C ARG A 416 6.00 -2.29 -4.94
N ASN A 417 7.31 -2.06 -5.09
CA ASN A 417 7.86 -1.07 -6.02
C ASN A 417 7.28 0.34 -5.88
N CYS A 418 6.88 0.75 -4.67
CA CYS A 418 6.21 2.02 -4.38
C CYS A 418 4.96 2.28 -5.25
N ARG A 419 4.28 1.24 -5.77
CA ARG A 419 3.04 1.36 -6.57
C ARG A 419 1.84 1.51 -5.65
N SER A 420 1.75 2.66 -4.99
CA SER A 420 0.62 3.06 -4.14
C SER A 420 0.57 4.58 -4.05
N PHE A 421 -0.60 5.16 -3.82
CA PHE A 421 -0.76 6.61 -3.70
C PHE A 421 -0.10 7.17 -2.42
N VAL A 422 0.22 6.30 -1.45
CA VAL A 422 1.04 6.64 -0.27
C VAL A 422 2.54 6.37 -0.49
N GLY A 423 2.94 6.05 -1.72
CA GLY A 423 4.33 5.73 -2.07
C GLY A 423 4.81 4.46 -1.36
N GLY A 424 6.09 4.41 -0.98
CA GLY A 424 6.66 3.29 -0.21
C GLY A 424 6.66 3.48 1.31
N HIS A 425 6.08 4.57 1.83
CA HIS A 425 6.28 5.00 3.22
C HIS A 425 5.69 4.05 4.27
N PHE A 426 4.60 3.36 3.96
CA PHE A 426 3.97 2.42 4.91
C PHE A 426 4.36 0.96 4.65
N SER A 427 5.38 0.69 3.82
CA SER A 427 5.75 -0.69 3.48
C SER A 427 6.15 -1.51 4.72
N ASN A 428 5.56 -2.70 4.88
CA ASN A 428 5.78 -3.65 5.98
C ASN A 428 6.91 -4.65 5.70
N ARG A 429 7.46 -4.67 4.48
CA ARG A 429 8.63 -5.51 4.15
C ARG A 429 9.84 -5.13 5.00
N THR A 430 9.92 -3.85 5.36
CA THR A 430 10.80 -3.33 6.40
C THR A 430 10.03 -2.17 7.05
N PRO A 431 9.37 -2.36 8.22
CA PRO A 431 8.43 -1.40 8.81
C PRO A 431 9.15 -0.18 9.41
N SER A 432 9.90 0.52 8.55
CA SER A 432 10.80 1.62 8.87
C SER A 432 10.02 2.86 9.30
N PHE A 433 8.72 2.94 9.01
CA PHE A 433 7.83 3.98 9.54
C PHE A 433 7.77 3.96 11.08
N LEU A 434 7.93 2.79 11.70
CA LEU A 434 8.00 2.67 13.16
C LEU A 434 9.29 3.28 13.74
N LEU A 435 10.34 3.40 12.90
CA LEU A 435 11.61 4.01 13.29
C LEU A 435 11.60 5.52 13.16
N VAL A 436 10.58 6.14 12.54
CA VAL A 436 10.55 7.59 12.32
C VAL A 436 10.54 8.38 13.63
N PRO A 437 9.69 8.05 14.64
CA PRO A 437 9.75 8.73 15.93
C PRO A 437 11.13 8.60 16.59
N LEU A 438 11.73 7.41 16.55
CA LEU A 438 13.06 7.15 17.12
C LEU A 438 14.17 7.92 16.38
N ARG A 439 14.10 7.98 15.04
CA ARG A 439 15.02 8.72 14.17
C ARG A 439 14.96 10.22 14.46
N VAL A 440 13.76 10.78 14.50
CA VAL A 440 13.55 12.21 14.78
C VAL A 440 13.97 12.55 16.20
N TRP A 441 13.68 11.69 17.17
CA TRP A 441 14.09 11.88 18.56
C TRP A 441 15.61 11.84 18.74
N LEU A 442 16.29 10.82 18.18
CA LEU A 442 17.75 10.74 18.20
C LEU A 442 18.38 11.97 17.55
N GLY A 443 17.83 12.42 16.41
CA GLY A 443 18.29 13.63 15.74
C GLY A 443 18.07 14.90 16.57
N ALA A 444 16.92 15.02 17.24
CA ALA A 444 16.62 16.14 18.12
C ALA A 444 17.59 16.25 19.30
N VAL A 445 17.97 15.10 19.90
CA VAL A 445 18.96 15.07 20.98
C VAL A 445 20.33 15.53 20.49
N TRP A 446 20.82 14.99 19.37
CA TRP A 446 22.11 15.45 18.80
C TRP A 446 22.12 16.93 18.43
N PHE A 447 21.03 17.41 17.84
CA PHE A 447 20.89 18.82 17.50
C PHE A 447 20.91 19.69 18.75
N TYR A 448 20.17 19.29 19.79
CA TYR A 448 20.14 19.97 21.08
C TYR A 448 21.54 20.04 21.71
N GLU A 449 22.26 18.91 21.79
CA GLU A 449 23.62 18.83 22.33
C GLU A 449 24.58 19.78 21.61
N GLY A 450 24.57 19.76 20.29
CA GLY A 450 25.43 20.63 19.49
C GLY A 450 25.12 22.11 19.73
N VAL A 451 23.83 22.48 19.82
CA VAL A 451 23.42 23.87 20.09
C VAL A 451 23.82 24.30 21.51
N MET A 452 23.64 23.43 22.52
CA MET A 452 24.05 23.74 23.89
C MET A 452 25.56 23.96 23.99
N LYS A 453 26.38 23.14 23.31
CA LYS A 453 27.83 23.34 23.27
C LYS A 453 28.23 24.67 22.60
N VAL A 454 27.50 25.12 21.57
CA VAL A 454 27.70 26.46 21.00
C VAL A 454 27.43 27.55 22.05
N ILE A 455 26.31 27.44 22.78
CA ILE A 455 25.92 28.40 23.84
C ILE A 455 26.95 28.43 24.98
N GLU A 456 27.48 27.28 25.36
CA GLU A 456 28.52 27.12 26.39
C GLU A 456 29.92 27.62 25.96
N GLY A 457 30.06 28.09 24.71
CA GLY A 457 31.30 28.67 24.20
C GLY A 457 32.35 27.64 23.78
N TRP A 458 31.94 26.43 23.38
CA TRP A 458 32.84 25.40 22.84
C TRP A 458 33.48 25.80 21.51
N MET A 459 32.95 26.81 20.80
CA MET A 459 33.57 27.30 19.55
C MET A 459 34.69 28.32 19.76
N THR A 460 34.79 28.89 20.97
CA THR A 460 35.64 30.07 21.23
C THR A 460 36.67 29.86 22.34
N SER A 461 36.44 28.91 23.25
CA SER A 461 37.33 28.63 24.38
C SER A 461 37.69 27.14 24.47
N PRO A 462 38.94 26.77 24.78
CA PRO A 462 39.31 25.36 24.97
C PRO A 462 38.58 24.75 26.18
N LYS A 463 37.74 23.73 25.95
CA LYS A 463 36.98 23.05 27.01
C LYS A 463 37.47 21.62 27.31
N LEU A 464 38.24 21.04 26.39
CA LEU A 464 38.61 19.63 26.41
C LEU A 464 39.48 19.21 27.59
N THR A 465 40.34 20.11 28.10
CA THR A 465 41.15 19.83 29.30
C THR A 465 40.27 19.56 30.52
N GLY A 466 39.23 20.39 30.73
CA GLY A 466 38.27 20.18 31.82
C GLY A 466 37.36 18.99 31.57
N PHE A 467 36.96 18.79 30.32
CA PHE A 467 36.07 17.72 29.90
C PHE A 467 36.68 16.32 30.10
N PHE A 468 37.87 16.04 29.54
CA PHE A 468 38.50 14.73 29.71
C PHE A 468 39.12 14.54 31.11
N GLY A 469 39.77 15.59 31.63
CA GLY A 469 40.41 15.54 32.94
C GLY A 469 39.42 15.38 34.10
N GLY A 470 38.27 16.04 34.01
CA GLY A 470 37.18 15.90 34.99
C GLY A 470 36.64 14.48 35.04
N ALA A 471 36.26 13.92 33.90
CA ALA A 471 35.75 12.55 33.83
C ALA A 471 36.76 11.51 34.35
N GLN A 472 38.04 11.61 33.96
CA GLN A 472 39.06 10.67 34.43
C GLN A 472 39.29 10.76 35.94
N THR A 473 39.32 11.98 36.50
CA THR A 473 39.44 12.19 37.95
C THR A 473 38.24 11.62 38.70
N TRP A 474 37.03 11.74 38.13
CA TRP A 474 35.80 11.20 38.72
C TRP A 474 35.84 9.67 38.86
N TYR A 475 36.14 8.95 37.78
CA TYR A 475 36.26 7.48 37.81
C TYR A 475 37.36 7.04 38.78
N ASN A 476 38.54 7.66 38.74
CA ASN A 476 39.65 7.31 39.63
C ASN A 476 39.29 7.53 41.10
N THR A 477 38.59 8.62 41.43
CA THR A 477 38.16 8.89 42.81
C THR A 477 37.25 7.78 43.35
N ILE A 478 36.35 7.25 42.52
CA ILE A 478 35.45 6.16 42.92
C ILE A 478 36.21 4.83 43.02
N ILE A 479 37.12 4.55 42.09
CA ILE A 479 37.93 3.33 42.07
C ILE A 479 38.88 3.27 43.28
N ASP A 480 39.62 4.35 43.51
CA ASP A 480 40.61 4.45 44.60
C ASP A 480 39.91 4.36 45.96
N ALA A 481 38.79 5.09 46.13
CA ALA A 481 38.00 5.05 47.36
C ALA A 481 37.46 3.64 47.67
N ASN A 482 37.05 2.89 46.64
CA ASN A 482 36.61 1.51 46.78
C ASN A 482 37.77 0.56 47.14
N ALA A 483 38.98 0.82 46.63
CA ALA A 483 40.19 0.05 46.96
C ALA A 483 40.70 0.32 48.38
N THR A 484 40.52 1.53 48.91
CA THR A 484 40.98 1.95 50.25
C THR A 484 39.93 1.84 51.36
N GLY A 485 38.68 1.45 51.03
CA GLY A 485 37.58 1.33 51.99
C GLY A 485 37.12 2.67 52.58
N THR A 486 37.42 3.79 51.91
CA THR A 486 37.08 5.15 52.36
C THR A 486 35.91 5.71 51.57
N ALA A 487 35.04 6.51 52.19
CA ALA A 487 33.91 7.14 51.47
C ALA A 487 34.42 8.10 50.38
N ALA A 488 34.09 7.83 49.11
CA ALA A 488 34.44 8.70 48.00
C ALA A 488 33.73 10.06 48.13
N LYS A 489 34.48 11.16 48.22
CA LYS A 489 33.92 12.50 47.95
C LYS A 489 33.98 12.72 46.44
N ALA A 490 32.93 12.35 45.72
CA ALA A 490 32.83 12.69 44.31
C ALA A 490 32.83 14.22 44.17
N ALA A 491 33.86 14.79 43.54
CA ALA A 491 33.92 16.22 43.26
C ALA A 491 32.86 16.60 42.22
N THR A 492 32.00 17.58 42.53
CA THR A 492 30.88 18.01 41.68
C THR A 492 31.30 18.33 40.24
N ALA A 493 32.41 19.04 40.07
CA ALA A 493 32.96 19.44 38.76
C ALA A 493 33.38 18.26 37.85
N ALA A 494 33.56 17.06 38.42
CA ALA A 494 34.04 15.88 37.71
C ALA A 494 32.87 15.05 37.14
N ALA A 495 31.72 15.05 37.83
CA ALA A 495 30.46 14.49 37.34
C ALA A 495 29.87 15.34 36.19
N ASP A 496 30.09 16.66 36.21
CA ASP A 496 29.63 17.60 35.18
C ASP A 496 30.20 17.29 33.79
N ALA A 497 31.42 16.74 33.71
CA ALA A 497 32.05 16.38 32.44
C ALA A 497 31.40 15.14 31.77
N VAL A 498 31.03 14.13 32.55
CA VAL A 498 30.27 12.97 32.05
C VAL A 498 28.87 13.43 31.67
N SER A 499 28.24 14.29 32.48
CA SER A 499 26.92 14.89 32.21
C SER A 499 26.89 15.73 30.92
N ALA A 500 27.94 16.49 30.65
CA ALA A 500 28.10 17.27 29.42
C ALA A 500 28.41 16.40 28.19
N ALA A 501 28.93 15.19 28.37
CA ALA A 501 29.10 14.21 27.29
C ALA A 501 27.79 13.47 26.97
N THR A 502 26.88 13.39 27.94
CA THR A 502 25.66 12.58 27.90
C THR A 502 24.38 13.41 27.69
N GLY A 503 24.45 14.74 27.69
CA GLY A 503 23.27 15.59 27.49
C GLY A 503 22.22 15.50 28.60
N THR A 504 22.60 14.94 29.74
CA THR A 504 21.75 14.94 30.93
C THR A 504 21.91 16.32 31.56
N GLY A 505 21.15 17.30 31.06
CA GLY A 505 21.02 18.60 31.69
C GLY A 505 20.77 18.39 33.17
N ALA A 506 21.52 19.09 34.02
CA ALA A 506 21.31 19.09 35.45
C ALA A 506 19.82 19.32 35.70
N ALA A 507 19.10 18.28 36.15
CA ALA A 507 17.78 18.50 36.69
C ALA A 507 17.97 19.52 37.81
N GLU A 508 17.27 20.66 37.71
CA GLU A 508 17.19 21.65 38.78
C GLU A 508 16.59 20.98 40.02
N GLY A 509 17.46 20.32 40.79
CA GLY A 509 17.19 19.90 42.15
C GLY A 509 17.25 21.14 43.01
N ALA A 510 16.06 21.64 43.36
CA ALA A 510 15.85 22.71 44.31
C ALA A 510 16.82 22.63 45.50
N ALA A 511 17.36 23.79 45.89
CA ALA A 511 18.14 23.96 47.09
C ALA A 511 17.41 23.37 48.31
N GLN A 512 17.83 22.19 48.76
CA GLN A 512 17.52 21.69 50.10
C GLN A 512 18.82 21.66 50.90
N THR A 513 18.97 22.69 51.73
CA THR A 513 19.79 22.67 52.93
C THR A 513 19.29 21.57 53.86
N GLY A 514 20.00 20.44 53.92
CA GLY A 514 19.68 19.34 54.82
C GLY A 514 20.76 18.26 54.82
N ASN A 515 21.49 18.17 55.94
CA ASN A 515 22.42 17.11 56.38
C ASN A 515 23.23 16.32 55.35
N ALA A 516 24.54 16.56 55.40
CA ALA A 516 25.59 15.76 54.78
C ALA A 516 25.56 14.29 55.27
N ALA A 517 24.87 13.42 54.54
CA ALA A 517 25.22 12.01 54.44
C ALA A 517 26.01 11.84 53.13
N THR A 518 27.30 11.54 53.26
CA THR A 518 28.26 11.45 52.16
C THR A 518 27.99 10.15 51.39
N ALA A 519 27.27 10.21 50.27
CA ALA A 519 27.05 9.04 49.42
C ALA A 519 28.37 8.65 48.73
N ALA A 520 28.96 7.53 49.15
CA ALA A 520 30.15 6.98 48.51
C ALA A 520 29.76 6.36 47.15
N GLY A 521 30.39 6.82 46.07
CA GLY A 521 30.28 6.16 44.77
C GLY A 521 30.71 4.69 44.87
N THR A 522 30.05 3.80 44.13
CA THR A 522 30.26 2.35 44.22
C THR A 522 30.85 1.83 42.90
N VAL A 523 31.92 1.04 42.96
CA VAL A 523 32.41 0.30 41.78
C VAL A 523 31.58 -0.96 41.62
N ILE A 524 30.98 -1.15 40.44
CA ILE A 524 30.22 -2.35 40.12
C ILE A 524 31.15 -3.40 39.53
N PHE A 525 31.96 -3.02 38.54
CA PHE A 525 33.11 -3.80 38.09
C PHE A 525 34.18 -2.91 37.47
N ASN A 526 35.43 -3.36 37.57
CA ASN A 526 36.58 -2.80 36.86
C ASN A 526 37.42 -3.99 36.37
N LEU A 527 37.26 -4.34 35.11
CA LEU A 527 37.89 -5.53 34.51
C LEU A 527 38.96 -5.09 33.52
N ASP A 528 40.22 -5.45 33.78
CA ASP A 528 41.34 -5.21 32.88
C ASP A 528 41.52 -6.40 31.93
N PHE A 529 41.60 -6.13 30.63
CA PHE A 529 41.82 -7.11 29.59
C PHE A 529 43.26 -7.06 29.10
N LEU A 530 44.15 -7.71 29.86
CA LEU A 530 45.57 -7.90 29.51
C LEU A 530 46.33 -6.59 29.27
N GLY A 531 45.91 -5.48 29.91
CA GLY A 531 46.49 -4.15 29.70
C GLY A 531 46.19 -3.52 28.34
N LEU A 532 45.31 -4.13 27.53
CA LEU A 532 44.90 -3.59 26.23
C LEU A 532 43.79 -2.55 26.38
N PHE A 533 42.83 -2.81 27.27
CA PHE A 533 41.78 -1.89 27.69
C PHE A 533 41.10 -2.41 28.97
N SER A 534 40.47 -1.52 29.72
CA SER A 534 39.68 -1.86 30.92
C SER A 534 38.22 -1.46 30.75
N THR A 535 37.29 -2.30 31.18
CA THR A 535 35.87 -1.92 31.25
C THR A 535 35.53 -1.54 32.68
N ILE A 536 35.06 -0.30 32.86
CA ILE A 536 34.80 0.31 34.14
C ILE A 536 33.32 0.63 34.23
N PHE A 537 32.63 0.11 35.25
CA PHE A 537 31.24 0.40 35.52
C PHE A 537 31.08 0.82 36.98
N VAL A 538 30.60 2.04 37.18
CA VAL A 538 30.51 2.68 38.49
C VAL A 538 29.14 3.31 38.69
N SER A 539 28.76 3.47 39.95
CA SER A 539 27.68 4.37 40.36
C SER A 539 28.25 5.60 41.05
N GLY A 540 27.74 6.77 40.70
CA GLY A 540 28.02 8.03 41.38
C GLY A 540 27.43 8.12 42.80
N LYS A 541 26.57 7.18 43.19
CA LYS A 541 25.95 7.06 44.51
C LYS A 541 26.06 5.64 45.05
N GLU A 542 25.63 5.44 46.29
CA GLU A 542 25.41 4.11 46.83
C GLU A 542 24.36 3.36 45.99
N LEU A 543 24.62 2.08 45.68
CA LEU A 543 23.81 1.30 44.74
C LEU A 543 22.32 1.24 45.12
N ALA A 544 22.00 1.19 46.41
CA ALA A 544 20.63 1.18 46.93
C ALA A 544 19.81 2.45 46.61
N HIS A 545 20.50 3.56 46.31
CA HIS A 545 19.90 4.85 45.99
C HIS A 545 20.19 5.31 44.56
N SER A 546 20.81 4.45 43.75
CA SER A 546 21.27 4.78 42.40
C SER A 546 20.15 4.59 41.38
N THR A 547 20.05 5.53 40.43
CA THR A 547 19.19 5.43 39.25
C THR A 547 20.03 5.20 37.99
N LEU A 548 19.38 4.98 36.83
CA LEU A 548 20.09 4.86 35.54
C LEU A 548 20.93 6.09 35.17
N GLN A 549 20.63 7.26 35.74
CA GLN A 549 21.40 8.49 35.52
C GLN A 549 22.67 8.55 36.37
N ASP A 550 22.74 7.76 37.45
CA ASP A 550 23.90 7.72 38.35
C ASP A 550 24.91 6.64 37.94
N LEU A 551 24.50 5.71 37.06
CA LEU A 551 25.31 4.58 36.58
C LEU A 551 26.09 4.98 35.32
N ALA A 552 27.41 4.88 35.36
CA ALA A 552 28.28 5.27 34.26
C ALA A 552 29.22 4.14 33.84
N PHE A 553 29.35 3.97 32.52
CA PHE A 553 30.18 2.95 31.89
C PHE A 553 31.26 3.60 31.02
N LYS A 554 32.49 3.11 31.15
CA LYS A 554 33.65 3.55 30.38
C LYS A 554 34.46 2.36 29.89
N VAL A 555 34.98 2.46 28.66
CA VAL A 555 36.02 1.58 28.12
C VAL A 555 37.33 2.35 28.12
N ASP A 556 38.17 2.12 29.12
CA ASP A 556 39.43 2.81 29.27
C ASP A 556 40.49 2.17 28.36
N VAL A 557 40.96 2.92 27.35
CA VAL A 557 41.96 2.42 26.39
C VAL A 557 43.27 3.20 26.59
N PRO A 558 44.37 2.56 27.03
CA PRO A 558 45.64 3.24 27.28
C PRO A 558 46.17 4.05 26.10
N LEU A 559 46.01 3.56 24.88
CA LEU A 559 46.40 4.28 23.66
C LEU A 559 45.62 5.59 23.48
N ILE A 560 44.31 5.58 23.73
CA ILE A 560 43.46 6.78 23.62
C ILE A 560 43.83 7.77 24.72
N ASN A 561 44.06 7.29 25.95
CA ASN A 561 44.50 8.14 27.06
C ASN A 561 45.85 8.80 26.78
N TRP A 562 46.80 8.06 26.21
CA TRP A 562 48.08 8.61 25.77
C TRP A 562 47.91 9.69 24.69
N MET A 563 47.08 9.43 23.67
CA MET A 563 46.77 10.44 22.64
C MET A 563 46.16 11.70 23.25
N ILE A 564 45.18 11.57 24.15
CA ILE A 564 44.56 12.73 24.80
C ILE A 564 45.59 13.55 25.56
N LYS A 565 46.42 12.89 26.38
CA LYS A 565 47.38 13.54 27.27
C LYS A 565 48.55 14.18 26.54
N GLU A 566 49.13 13.49 25.55
CA GLU A 566 50.39 13.89 24.92
C GLU A 566 50.17 14.63 23.58
N LEU A 567 49.07 14.36 22.86
CA LEU A 567 48.80 14.96 21.55
C LEU A 567 47.76 16.08 21.63
N ILE A 568 46.62 15.83 22.28
CA ILE A 568 45.43 16.71 22.21
C ILE A 568 45.51 17.85 23.23
N ILE A 569 45.65 17.53 24.52
CA ILE A 569 45.66 18.52 25.61
C ILE A 569 46.81 19.54 25.48
N PRO A 570 48.04 19.20 25.07
CA PRO A 570 49.12 20.18 24.99
C PRO A 570 48.97 21.19 23.85
N ASN A 571 48.13 20.90 22.84
CA ASN A 571 48.00 21.71 21.63
C ASN A 571 46.66 22.44 21.56
N ALA A 572 46.65 23.74 21.90
CA ALA A 572 45.44 24.57 21.92
C ALA A 572 44.72 24.66 20.56
N GLY A 573 45.45 24.66 19.45
CA GLY A 573 44.86 24.66 18.11
C GLY A 573 44.15 23.35 17.78
N LEU A 574 44.75 22.23 18.17
CA LEU A 574 44.14 20.90 18.01
C LEU A 574 42.91 20.73 18.92
N GLN A 575 42.93 21.29 20.13
CA GLN A 575 41.76 21.30 21.01
C GLN A 575 40.57 22.03 20.36
N ILE A 576 40.78 23.26 19.90
CA ILE A 576 39.73 24.08 19.26
C ILE A 576 39.22 23.41 17.98
N GLY A 577 40.12 22.83 17.18
CA GLY A 577 39.74 22.10 15.97
C GLY A 577 38.87 20.87 16.26
N MET A 578 39.26 20.04 17.24
CA MET A 578 38.51 18.83 17.59
C MET A 578 37.14 19.14 18.22
N GLN A 579 37.07 20.10 19.15
CA GLN A 579 35.80 20.47 19.78
C GLN A 579 34.85 21.12 18.76
N ALA A 580 35.36 21.96 17.85
CA ALA A 580 34.55 22.52 16.76
C ALA A 580 34.02 21.43 15.83
N PHE A 581 34.84 20.43 15.51
CA PHE A 581 34.42 19.27 14.73
C PHE A 581 33.28 18.50 15.42
N ILE A 582 33.40 18.21 16.72
CA ILE A 582 32.36 17.51 17.49
C ILE A 582 31.04 18.30 17.43
N VAL A 583 31.06 19.60 17.74
CA VAL A 583 29.86 20.45 17.74
C VAL A 583 29.19 20.48 16.36
N ILE A 584 29.99 20.67 15.30
CA ILE A 584 29.47 20.67 13.92
C ILE A 584 28.89 19.30 13.58
N ALA A 585 29.57 18.21 13.93
CA ALA A 585 29.11 16.85 13.68
C ALA A 585 27.77 16.57 14.38
N GLU A 586 27.62 16.94 15.66
CA GLU A 586 26.38 16.78 16.43
C GLU A 586 25.21 17.51 15.77
N ILE A 587 25.41 18.77 15.36
CA ILE A 587 24.38 19.56 14.66
C ILE A 587 24.01 18.92 13.32
N LEU A 588 25.02 18.55 12.51
CA LEU A 588 24.79 17.97 11.18
C LEU A 588 24.12 16.60 11.25
N ILE A 589 24.54 15.73 12.17
CA ILE A 589 23.90 14.44 12.45
C ILE A 589 22.45 14.68 12.88
N GLY A 590 22.23 15.63 13.79
CA GLY A 590 20.90 15.97 14.28
C GLY A 590 19.95 16.38 13.15
N LEU A 591 20.35 17.35 12.33
CA LEU A 591 19.58 17.82 11.19
C LEU A 591 19.36 16.73 10.13
N ALA A 592 20.38 15.93 9.84
CA ALA A 592 20.32 14.82 8.89
C ALA A 592 19.29 13.76 9.32
N LEU A 593 19.30 13.36 10.60
CA LEU A 593 18.34 12.39 11.15
C LEU A 593 16.92 12.95 11.23
N ILE A 594 16.74 14.22 11.62
CA ILE A 594 15.41 14.86 11.65
C ILE A 594 14.81 14.91 10.25
N GLY A 595 15.55 15.48 9.29
CA GLY A 595 15.13 15.59 7.89
C GLY A 595 15.08 14.25 7.14
N GLY A 596 15.70 13.21 7.70
CA GLY A 596 15.84 11.91 7.06
C GLY A 596 16.66 11.98 5.77
N LEU A 597 17.70 12.82 5.72
CA LEU A 597 18.65 12.96 4.62
C LEU A 597 20.00 12.39 5.05
N PHE A 598 20.57 11.47 4.30
CA PHE A 598 21.79 10.73 4.66
C PHE A 598 21.68 10.06 6.04
N SER A 599 20.52 9.46 6.32
CA SER A 599 20.20 8.91 7.63
C SER A 599 21.13 7.77 8.03
N SER A 600 21.51 6.92 7.09
CA SER A 600 22.44 5.81 7.32
C SER A 600 23.86 6.30 7.69
N PRO A 601 24.51 7.19 6.90
CA PRO A 601 25.74 7.84 7.32
C PRO A 601 25.62 8.57 8.66
N ALA A 602 24.57 9.36 8.88
CA ALA A 602 24.37 10.12 10.11
C ALA A 602 24.24 9.21 11.34
N ALA A 603 23.52 8.09 11.23
CA ALA A 603 23.43 7.09 12.28
C ALA A 603 24.78 6.39 12.52
N GLY A 604 25.55 6.10 11.46
CA GLY A 604 26.91 5.57 11.59
C GLY A 604 27.85 6.53 12.33
N PHE A 605 27.84 7.81 11.95
CA PHE A 605 28.62 8.84 12.66
C PHE A 605 28.14 9.05 14.10
N SER A 606 26.83 8.95 14.36
CA SER A 606 26.29 8.95 15.73
C SER A 606 26.90 7.82 16.56
N LEU A 607 27.02 6.60 16.02
CA LEU A 607 27.64 5.48 16.73
C LEU A 607 29.14 5.71 16.97
N ILE A 608 29.85 6.31 16.02
CA ILE A 608 31.26 6.68 16.16
C ILE A 608 31.43 7.70 17.30
N LEU A 609 30.59 8.74 17.37
CA LEU A 609 30.63 9.72 18.47
C LEU A 609 30.31 9.09 19.81
N GLN A 610 29.32 8.21 19.89
CA GLN A 610 29.00 7.50 21.12
C GLN A 610 30.16 6.59 21.56
N PHE A 611 30.78 5.88 20.63
CA PHE A 611 31.98 5.07 20.93
C PHE A 611 33.15 5.94 21.42
N MET A 612 33.34 7.12 20.82
CA MET A 612 34.31 8.11 21.29
C MET A 612 34.01 8.54 22.73
N PHE A 613 32.76 8.84 23.08
CA PHE A 613 32.41 9.20 24.47
C PHE A 613 32.64 8.03 25.44
N VAL A 614 32.22 6.81 25.09
CA VAL A 614 32.47 5.61 25.92
C VAL A 614 33.96 5.40 26.20
N THR A 615 34.83 5.70 25.24
CA THR A 615 36.27 5.48 25.38
C THR A 615 37.05 6.64 26.00
N THR A 616 36.43 7.81 26.12
CA THR A 616 37.08 9.03 26.65
C THR A 616 36.51 9.41 28.01
N THR A 617 35.29 9.95 28.04
CA THR A 617 34.59 10.40 29.26
C THR A 617 33.76 9.32 29.93
N GLY A 618 33.46 8.23 29.23
CA GLY A 618 32.39 7.31 29.60
C GLY A 618 31.00 7.87 29.27
N LEU A 619 29.98 7.03 29.41
CA LEU A 619 28.57 7.37 29.21
C LEU A 619 27.73 6.91 30.39
N TYR A 620 26.75 7.72 30.79
CA TYR A 620 25.72 7.27 31.72
C TYR A 620 24.78 6.27 31.03
N LEU A 621 24.34 5.26 31.77
CA LEU A 621 23.45 4.21 31.28
C LEU A 621 22.12 4.79 30.77
N GLY A 622 21.67 5.92 31.34
CA GLY A 622 20.54 6.70 30.84
C GLY A 622 20.64 7.18 29.39
N THR A 623 21.83 7.16 28.77
CA THR A 623 22.06 7.54 27.36
C THR A 623 22.29 6.38 26.42
N PHE A 624 22.41 5.15 26.93
CA PHE A 624 22.69 3.97 26.09
C PHE A 624 21.61 3.71 25.04
N TRP A 625 20.38 4.20 25.26
CA TRP A 625 19.33 4.14 24.25
C TRP A 625 19.76 4.80 22.92
N MET A 626 20.65 5.80 22.93
CA MET A 626 21.17 6.45 21.72
C MET A 626 22.00 5.50 20.86
N ILE A 627 22.75 4.57 21.49
CA ILE A 627 23.50 3.53 20.78
C ILE A 627 22.53 2.58 20.11
N PHE A 628 21.54 2.06 20.84
CA PHE A 628 20.53 1.16 20.27
C PHE A 628 19.68 1.86 19.19
N ALA A 629 19.37 3.14 19.36
CA ALA A 629 18.68 3.96 18.37
C ALA A 629 19.54 4.16 17.12
N GLY A 630 20.83 4.46 17.28
CA GLY A 630 21.78 4.56 16.17
C GLY A 630 21.86 3.27 15.37
N ILE A 631 21.93 2.12 16.03
CA ILE A 631 21.91 0.80 15.38
C ILE A 631 20.58 0.57 14.64
N ALA A 632 19.45 0.84 15.28
CA ALA A 632 18.13 0.63 14.70
C ALA A 632 17.87 1.51 13.46
N VAL A 633 18.35 2.76 13.50
CA VAL A 633 18.13 3.77 12.44
C VAL A 633 19.16 3.64 11.30
N LEU A 634 20.22 2.85 11.48
CA LEU A 634 21.30 2.66 10.52
C LEU A 634 20.81 2.21 9.13
N ILE A 635 19.74 1.41 9.06
CA ILE A 635 19.26 0.81 7.81
C ILE A 635 17.86 1.31 7.47
N GLY A 636 17.76 2.14 6.43
CA GLY A 636 16.50 2.43 5.75
C GLY A 636 15.56 3.41 6.47
N ALA A 637 15.91 3.91 7.66
CA ALA A 637 15.05 4.83 8.41
C ALA A 637 14.79 6.17 7.69
N GLY A 638 15.71 6.64 6.86
CA GLY A 638 15.51 7.84 6.04
C GLY A 638 14.53 7.66 4.89
N ARG A 639 14.36 6.42 4.40
CA ARG A 639 13.51 6.12 3.23
C ARG A 639 12.03 6.27 3.54
N THR A 640 11.67 6.49 4.80
CA THR A 640 10.28 6.63 5.24
C THR A 640 10.07 7.99 5.88
N PHE A 641 9.15 8.79 5.34
CA PHE A 641 8.91 10.18 5.78
C PHE A 641 10.22 10.97 5.95
N GLY A 642 11.15 10.81 5.02
CA GLY A 642 12.47 11.45 5.02
C GLY A 642 12.95 11.72 3.60
N LEU A 643 13.89 12.65 3.46
CA LEU A 643 14.41 13.09 2.17
C LEU A 643 15.16 12.00 1.40
N ASP A 644 15.71 11.00 2.09
CA ASP A 644 16.35 9.83 1.48
C ASP A 644 15.40 9.06 0.56
N TYR A 645 14.08 9.15 0.75
CA TYR A 645 13.10 8.57 -0.17
C TYR A 645 13.24 9.10 -1.60
N TYR A 646 13.64 10.36 -1.76
CA TYR A 646 13.82 11.02 -3.06
C TYR A 646 15.30 11.10 -3.46
N ALA A 647 16.17 11.42 -2.50
CA ALA A 647 17.59 11.63 -2.77
C ALA A 647 18.33 10.32 -3.08
N MET A 648 18.09 9.24 -2.32
CA MET A 648 18.85 8.00 -2.48
C MET A 648 18.64 7.31 -3.84
N PRO A 649 17.41 7.19 -4.38
CA PRO A 649 17.22 6.65 -5.73
C PRO A 649 17.96 7.45 -6.81
N ALA A 650 17.95 8.79 -6.70
CA ALA A 650 18.65 9.66 -7.65
C ALA A 650 20.17 9.49 -7.56
N LEU A 651 20.72 9.49 -6.35
CA LEU A 651 22.15 9.29 -6.09
C LEU A 651 22.61 7.90 -6.56
N LYS A 652 21.82 6.86 -6.27
CA LYS A 652 22.09 5.50 -6.72
C LYS A 652 22.11 5.37 -8.23
N SER A 653 21.13 5.99 -8.91
CA SER A 653 21.09 6.02 -10.38
C SER A 653 22.34 6.68 -10.96
N GLY A 654 22.74 7.83 -10.38
CA GLY A 654 23.98 8.51 -10.75
C GLY A 654 25.23 7.66 -10.52
N TRP A 655 25.35 7.06 -9.34
CA TRP A 655 26.50 6.20 -8.95
C TRP A 655 26.65 4.98 -9.86
N ASN A 656 25.55 4.24 -10.07
CA ASN A 656 25.56 3.06 -10.95
C ASN A 656 25.80 3.43 -12.43
N GLY A 657 25.61 4.70 -12.80
CA GLY A 657 25.94 5.24 -14.13
C GLY A 657 27.44 5.43 -14.38
N VAL A 658 28.26 5.57 -13.34
CA VAL A 658 29.69 5.89 -13.46
C VAL A 658 30.47 4.71 -14.03
N SER A 659 31.29 4.94 -15.07
CA SER A 659 32.04 3.86 -15.73
C SER A 659 32.99 3.12 -14.80
N VAL A 660 33.62 3.81 -13.85
CA VAL A 660 34.52 3.17 -12.87
C VAL A 660 33.72 2.21 -11.99
N VAL A 661 32.57 2.65 -11.47
CA VAL A 661 31.65 1.83 -10.65
C VAL A 661 31.21 0.58 -11.41
N LYS A 662 30.85 0.73 -12.69
CA LYS A 662 30.45 -0.39 -13.55
C LYS A 662 31.57 -1.42 -13.71
N LYS A 663 32.80 -0.95 -13.94
CA LYS A 663 33.99 -1.80 -14.14
C LYS A 663 34.50 -2.42 -12.83
N SER A 664 34.31 -1.74 -11.70
CA SER A 664 34.75 -2.19 -10.38
C SER A 664 33.70 -3.01 -9.64
N TYR A 665 32.51 -3.18 -10.22
CA TYR A 665 31.38 -3.90 -9.61
C TYR A 665 30.88 -3.29 -8.30
N LEU A 666 31.18 -2.02 -8.03
CA LEU A 666 30.75 -1.30 -6.81
C LEU A 666 29.32 -0.77 -6.92
N TYR A 667 28.42 -1.54 -7.53
CA TYR A 667 27.01 -1.17 -7.66
C TYR A 667 26.36 -1.04 -6.29
N HIS A 668 25.53 -0.02 -6.13
CA HIS A 668 24.72 0.12 -4.93
C HIS A 668 23.32 -0.45 -5.23
N ASP A 669 23.06 -1.70 -4.85
CA ASP A 669 21.77 -2.37 -5.10
C ASP A 669 20.68 -2.17 -4.04
#